data_AF-A0AAE9J0L4-F1
#
_entry.id   AF-A0AAE9J0L4-F1
#
_cell.length_a   1.000
_cell.length_b   1.000
_cell.length_c   1.000
_cell.angle_alpha   90.00
_cell.angle_beta   90.00
_cell.angle_gamma   90.00
#
_symmetry.space_group_name_H-M   'P 1'
#
loop_
_entity.id
_entity.type
_entity.pdbx_description
1 polymer ?
#
loop_
_entity_poly.entity_id
_entity_poly.type
_entity_poly.pdbx_seq_one_letter_code
_entity_poly.pdbx_strand_id
1 'polypeptide(L)'
;MEIDDCIRENIPWTNLSADIKVILGNSSKEYEKRVLEYSIQNQLRYKGNLVRHVKKSEEAYYDQLLRFSETHLMLYPYHLSDITVTEMRLSPFSYYANILAEMLNTEKSYDSLPNFTAADAVRLLGIGRNQYIDLMNQTRSNRKFLRRSKTPRELLPQKPAKLVIESWWMTHVGAILESDMKLVNEEEKQVIDRLLDANSSIPAGLLKYSVVTSLYDRGLIYFDVPVEDNDYIYVAPLDGFVMNRVLGDYFETLLYKIFVAIDDQTTVLEMSQILHIDLQLVKNAISLFCRLGFARKRVTGAENLTIHTSWTSNSTVTTPQSPVSPMSSLITNTSDEMNELTRTLLRGDDDETDETSEDAAALRASSPNESINESVMSFQSLSTSQTSSDLSGNAGNVNRAAFVFDSTLTAFLMMGNLSASLKGHAVALFEVGKLADEQMKDFLEQLESVNQFAEGDAQRYSMHATALLDSLKSLRQEREADLVRGESLYTLDAKSRQRVLAKSYGILVAMAPLCIEACAIPINSVPFIGPPNPETCSPWFRLSIYSACSSGPSSVFLPHGTRLLTLPRLLQNQIGSKNCRILVSSAKHEPHIITAQNALFALNDMLVYSSIFVQSVPPDSDDKDKLIHVPFPFSQEELEKEESFCNHPAIRKLREKLGLDRMAGYVILMKHNNVEVKVSGNNGGTDISGRTKAESNIMQDVSMDGNGELLRSLRPGSSFNDFSLLDCVFGIPLFDSVLNKTICQRIMGHGLLEQQNRPNIQSSNKQIVEMTNALIETANNGLVKSSQLFVDGGDQRNSQIVPPVRPIFFDSDNLITYGAI
;
A
#
# COMPACT_ATOMS: atom_id res chain seq x y z
N MET A 1 29.25 12.59 1.65
CA MET A 1 29.67 11.24 2.03
C MET A 1 29.60 11.19 3.53
N GLU A 2 28.70 10.40 4.08
CA GLU A 2 28.52 10.26 5.53
C GLU A 2 29.50 9.22 6.09
N ILE A 3 29.59 9.11 7.42
CA ILE A 3 30.46 8.13 8.09
C ILE A 3 30.09 6.71 7.64
N ASP A 4 28.80 6.42 7.55
CA ASP A 4 28.27 5.11 7.19
C ASP A 4 28.60 4.73 5.74
N ASP A 5 28.59 5.70 4.81
CA ASP A 5 29.03 5.49 3.42
C ASP A 5 30.52 5.10 3.39
N CYS A 6 31.36 5.75 4.21
CA CYS A 6 32.78 5.42 4.29
C CYS A 6 32.99 3.98 4.80
N ILE A 7 32.19 3.54 5.78
CA ILE A 7 32.25 2.19 6.33
C ILE A 7 31.77 1.18 5.27
N ARG A 8 30.67 1.48 4.57
CA ARG A 8 30.12 0.65 3.49
C ARG A 8 31.11 0.45 2.34
N GLU A 9 31.85 1.49 1.97
CA GLU A 9 32.91 1.44 0.95
C GLU A 9 34.24 0.87 1.45
N ASN A 10 34.30 0.38 2.70
CA ASN A 10 35.49 -0.18 3.32
C ASN A 10 36.71 0.78 3.34
N ILE A 11 36.47 2.08 3.53
CA ILE A 11 37.53 3.09 3.59
C ILE A 11 38.21 3.04 4.97
N PRO A 12 39.51 2.74 5.06
CA PRO A 12 40.20 2.72 6.35
C PRO A 12 40.42 4.13 6.91
N TRP A 13 40.59 4.26 8.23
CA TRP A 13 40.81 5.53 8.92
C TRP A 13 41.87 6.43 8.26
N THR A 14 42.96 5.84 7.76
CA THR A 14 44.04 6.58 7.10
C THR A 14 43.54 7.38 5.91
N ASN A 15 42.60 6.83 5.15
CA ASN A 15 42.12 7.35 3.87
C ASN A 15 40.83 8.18 4.01
N LEU A 16 40.29 8.33 5.23
CA LEU A 16 39.16 9.21 5.47
C LEU A 16 39.53 10.68 5.21
N SER A 17 38.57 11.43 4.69
CA SER A 17 38.70 12.88 4.47
C SER A 17 38.91 13.62 5.80
N ALA A 18 39.52 14.81 5.72
CA ALA A 18 39.76 15.65 6.88
C ALA A 18 38.44 16.03 7.60
N ASP A 19 37.38 16.28 6.83
CA ASP A 19 36.07 16.67 7.37
C ASP A 19 35.46 15.55 8.23
N ILE A 20 35.49 14.31 7.74
CA ILE A 20 34.96 13.15 8.48
C ILE A 20 35.80 12.86 9.74
N LYS A 21 37.12 13.02 9.65
CA LYS A 21 38.01 12.88 10.81
C LYS A 21 37.67 13.92 11.89
N VAL A 22 37.37 15.17 11.50
CA VAL A 22 36.96 16.22 12.43
C VAL A 22 35.64 15.90 13.11
N ILE A 23 34.64 15.39 12.37
CA ILE A 23 33.34 14.95 12.94
C ILE A 23 33.52 13.87 14.01
N LEU A 24 34.49 12.96 13.80
CA LEU A 24 34.83 11.88 14.73
C LEU A 24 35.82 12.32 15.84
N GLY A 25 36.02 13.64 16.02
CA GLY A 25 36.92 14.19 17.03
C GLY A 25 38.39 13.85 16.81
N ASN A 26 38.80 13.59 15.56
CA ASN A 26 40.11 13.11 15.15
C ASN A 26 40.56 11.82 15.87
N SER A 27 39.59 11.02 16.37
CA SER A 27 39.85 9.81 17.12
C SER A 27 39.65 8.56 16.27
N SER A 28 40.74 7.84 15.97
CA SER A 28 40.68 6.53 15.32
C SER A 28 39.80 5.54 16.10
N LYS A 29 39.82 5.62 17.44
CA LYS A 29 39.02 4.75 18.30
C LYS A 29 37.53 4.98 18.17
N GLU A 30 37.10 6.22 17.96
CA GLU A 30 35.68 6.53 17.75
C GLU A 30 35.23 5.96 16.39
N TYR A 31 36.07 6.05 15.36
CA TYR A 31 35.78 5.41 14.08
C TYR A 31 35.70 3.89 14.19
N GLU A 32 36.65 3.24 14.87
CA GLU A 32 36.63 1.81 15.13
C GLU A 32 35.35 1.37 15.87
N LYS A 33 34.90 2.17 16.85
CA LYS A 33 33.63 1.94 17.55
C LYS A 33 32.44 2.03 16.59
N ARG A 34 32.37 3.06 15.73
CA ARG A 34 31.31 3.18 14.72
C ARG A 34 31.34 2.06 13.70
N VAL A 35 32.52 1.62 13.27
CA VAL A 35 32.69 0.45 12.39
C VAL A 35 32.07 -0.79 13.03
N LEU A 36 32.35 -1.04 14.33
CA LEU A 36 31.79 -2.19 15.03
C LEU A 36 30.26 -2.09 15.18
N GLU A 37 29.76 -0.94 15.61
CA GLU A 37 28.31 -0.69 15.78
C GLU A 37 27.56 -0.84 14.44
N TYR A 38 28.04 -0.18 13.39
CA TYR A 38 27.49 -0.28 12.04
C TYR A 38 27.53 -1.72 11.53
N SER A 39 28.64 -2.43 11.73
CA SER A 39 28.78 -3.82 11.26
C SER A 39 27.84 -4.79 11.97
N ILE A 40 27.54 -4.56 13.25
CA ILE A 40 26.58 -5.38 14.01
C ILE A 40 25.15 -5.06 13.58
N GLN A 41 24.79 -3.78 13.51
CA GLN A 41 23.44 -3.33 13.12
C GLN A 41 23.06 -3.73 11.69
N ASN A 42 24.04 -3.81 10.78
CA ASN A 42 23.83 -4.22 9.39
C ASN A 42 24.18 -5.70 9.13
N GLN A 43 24.43 -6.49 10.18
CA GLN A 43 24.77 -7.91 10.10
C GLN A 43 25.89 -8.24 9.08
N LEU A 44 26.96 -7.43 9.04
CA LEU A 44 28.02 -7.58 8.04
C LEU A 44 28.87 -8.84 8.27
N ARG A 45 29.42 -9.38 7.18
CA ARG A 45 30.39 -10.48 7.24
C ARG A 45 31.72 -9.98 7.82
N TYR A 46 32.36 -10.76 8.69
CA TYR A 46 33.65 -10.41 9.30
C TYR A 46 34.76 -10.30 8.24
N LYS A 47 34.88 -11.33 7.39
CA LYS A 47 35.82 -11.33 6.26
C LYS A 47 35.33 -10.41 5.15
N GLY A 48 36.24 -9.56 4.65
CA GLY A 48 35.96 -8.60 3.58
C GLY A 48 35.56 -7.21 4.07
N ASN A 49 35.22 -7.04 5.36
CA ASN A 49 34.83 -5.75 5.93
C ASN A 49 35.84 -5.21 6.94
N LEU A 50 35.79 -3.89 7.20
CA LEU A 50 36.66 -3.19 8.15
C LEU A 50 36.65 -3.78 9.57
N VAL A 51 35.56 -4.43 9.99
CA VAL A 51 35.41 -5.01 11.34
C VAL A 51 36.50 -6.03 11.69
N ARG A 52 37.07 -6.72 10.69
CA ARG A 52 38.23 -7.62 10.87
C ARG A 52 39.44 -6.93 11.48
N HIS A 53 39.62 -5.65 11.21
CA HIS A 53 40.74 -4.87 11.74
C HIS A 53 40.45 -4.32 13.14
N VAL A 54 39.17 -4.21 13.51
CA VAL A 54 38.70 -3.69 14.80
C VAL A 54 38.61 -4.79 15.85
N LYS A 55 37.97 -5.91 15.51
CA LYS A 55 37.78 -7.06 16.40
C LYS A 55 38.70 -8.18 15.91
N LYS A 56 39.55 -8.74 16.78
CA LYS A 56 40.53 -9.76 16.39
C LYS A 56 39.94 -11.17 16.30
N SER A 57 38.91 -11.46 17.09
CA SER A 57 38.26 -12.77 17.15
C SER A 57 36.98 -12.73 16.31
N GLU A 58 36.94 -13.60 15.30
CA GLU A 58 35.79 -13.80 14.41
C GLU A 58 34.60 -14.39 15.18
N GLU A 59 34.82 -15.44 15.98
CA GLU A 59 33.81 -16.06 16.84
C GLU A 59 33.18 -15.07 17.83
N ALA A 60 34.00 -14.27 18.52
CA ALA A 60 33.49 -13.29 19.48
C ALA A 60 32.74 -12.13 18.81
N TYR A 61 33.03 -11.83 17.53
CA TYR A 61 32.25 -10.87 16.76
C TYR A 61 30.86 -11.45 16.42
N TYR A 62 30.81 -12.68 15.92
CA TYR A 62 29.54 -13.31 15.56
C TYR A 62 28.65 -13.62 16.77
N ASP A 63 29.21 -14.00 17.92
CA ASP A 63 28.45 -14.12 19.18
C ASP A 63 27.84 -12.76 19.58
N GLN A 64 28.61 -11.67 19.49
CA GLN A 64 28.11 -10.33 19.78
C GLN A 64 27.02 -9.88 18.80
N LEU A 65 27.18 -10.19 17.50
CA LEU A 65 26.22 -9.86 16.44
C LEU A 65 24.90 -10.62 16.63
N LEU A 66 24.95 -11.92 16.90
CA LEU A 66 23.76 -12.75 17.07
C LEU A 66 22.98 -12.36 18.32
N ARG A 67 23.64 -12.10 19.45
CA ARG A 67 22.98 -11.59 20.66
C ARG A 67 22.33 -10.23 20.45
N PHE A 68 23.00 -9.33 19.73
CA PHE A 68 22.41 -8.05 19.37
C PHE A 68 21.17 -8.25 18.50
N SER A 69 21.23 -9.13 17.50
CA SER A 69 20.12 -9.43 16.60
C SER A 69 18.91 -10.03 17.34
N GLU A 70 19.11 -10.99 18.24
CA GLU A 70 18.05 -11.58 19.07
C GLU A 70 17.37 -10.53 19.98
N THR A 71 18.18 -9.70 20.65
CA THR A 71 17.66 -8.68 21.59
C THR A 71 16.87 -7.57 20.90
N HIS A 72 17.21 -7.26 19.64
CA HIS A 72 16.54 -6.26 18.82
C HIS A 72 15.47 -6.86 17.90
N LEU A 73 15.14 -8.15 18.04
CA LEU A 73 14.10 -8.85 17.27
C LEU A 73 14.36 -8.81 15.74
N MET A 74 15.63 -8.79 15.34
CA MET A 74 16.02 -8.72 13.93
C MET A 74 15.79 -10.05 13.22
N LEU A 75 15.63 -9.97 11.90
CA LEU A 75 15.57 -11.15 11.04
C LEU A 75 16.86 -11.98 11.16
N TYR A 76 16.73 -13.32 11.05
CA TYR A 76 17.87 -14.22 10.99
C TYR A 76 18.78 -13.91 9.78
N PRO A 77 20.10 -13.77 9.97
CA PRO A 77 21.03 -13.39 8.90
C PRO A 77 21.33 -14.57 7.96
N TYR A 78 20.43 -14.87 7.03
CA TYR A 78 20.58 -16.01 6.12
C TYR A 78 21.85 -15.98 5.27
N HIS A 79 22.36 -14.80 4.92
CA HIS A 79 23.63 -14.62 4.18
C HIS A 79 24.88 -14.98 4.99
N LEU A 80 24.71 -15.27 6.30
CA LEU A 80 25.74 -15.77 7.21
C LEU A 80 25.49 -17.24 7.61
N SER A 81 24.55 -17.95 6.98
CA SER A 81 24.20 -19.34 7.33
C SER A 81 25.39 -20.29 7.31
N ASP A 82 26.36 -20.03 6.43
CA ASP A 82 27.61 -20.79 6.31
C ASP A 82 28.51 -20.68 7.55
N ILE A 83 28.30 -19.69 8.41
CA ILE A 83 29.03 -19.47 9.66
C ILE A 83 28.11 -19.72 10.86
N THR A 84 26.87 -19.21 10.83
CA THR A 84 25.94 -19.33 11.96
C THR A 84 25.52 -20.78 12.20
N VAL A 85 25.28 -21.57 11.15
CA VAL A 85 24.86 -22.97 11.30
C VAL A 85 26.06 -23.88 11.58
N THR A 86 27.20 -23.64 10.93
CA THR A 86 28.37 -24.54 10.98
C THR A 86 29.29 -24.25 12.18
N GLU A 87 29.66 -22.99 12.40
CA GLU A 87 30.60 -22.57 13.44
C GLU A 87 29.85 -22.24 14.74
N MET A 88 28.80 -21.41 14.67
CA MET A 88 28.05 -20.98 15.86
C MET A 88 26.97 -21.98 16.30
N ARG A 89 26.67 -22.99 15.47
CA ARG A 89 25.65 -24.03 15.73
C ARG A 89 24.26 -23.49 16.03
N LEU A 90 23.92 -22.34 15.45
CA LEU A 90 22.64 -21.67 15.62
C LEU A 90 21.82 -21.75 14.32
N SER A 91 20.88 -22.70 14.30
CA SER A 91 19.92 -22.81 13.20
C SER A 91 18.88 -21.68 13.24
N PRO A 92 18.24 -21.35 12.10
CA PRO A 92 17.15 -20.38 12.07
C PRO A 92 16.02 -20.73 13.05
N PHE A 93 15.65 -22.02 13.12
CA PHE A 93 14.66 -22.51 14.07
C PHE A 93 15.03 -22.21 15.53
N SER A 94 16.26 -22.53 15.92
CA SER A 94 16.74 -22.29 17.28
C SER A 94 16.80 -20.80 17.61
N TYR A 95 17.22 -19.96 16.66
CA TYR A 95 17.25 -18.51 16.79
C TYR A 95 15.86 -17.92 17.10
N TYR A 96 14.86 -18.20 16.27
CA TYR A 96 13.51 -17.66 16.50
C TYR A 96 12.85 -18.23 17.76
N ALA A 97 13.12 -19.49 18.09
CA ALA A 97 12.60 -20.06 19.32
C ALA A 97 13.25 -19.47 20.57
N ASN A 98 14.51 -19.00 20.50
CA ASN A 98 15.13 -18.21 21.57
C ASN A 98 14.47 -16.83 21.69
N ILE A 99 14.22 -16.15 20.56
CA ILE A 99 13.51 -14.86 20.53
C ILE A 99 12.14 -14.99 21.19
N LEU A 100 11.30 -15.93 20.75
CA LEU A 100 9.96 -16.10 21.32
C LEU A 100 9.99 -16.51 22.79
N ALA A 101 10.97 -17.33 23.21
CA ALA A 101 11.12 -17.69 24.62
C ALA A 101 11.43 -16.46 25.49
N GLU A 102 12.30 -15.57 25.01
CA GLU A 102 12.64 -14.34 25.73
C GLU A 102 11.50 -13.32 25.72
N MET A 103 10.75 -13.23 24.61
CA MET A 103 9.53 -12.42 24.56
C MET A 103 8.47 -12.91 25.55
N LEU A 104 8.29 -14.23 25.68
CA LEU A 104 7.38 -14.82 26.68
C LEU A 104 7.87 -14.58 28.11
N ASN A 105 9.18 -14.65 28.36
CA ASN A 105 9.77 -14.31 29.67
C ASN A 105 9.50 -12.85 30.06
N THR A 106 9.69 -11.95 29.11
CA THR A 106 9.56 -10.48 29.28
C THR A 106 8.15 -9.95 29.06
N GLU A 107 7.20 -10.82 28.72
CA GLU A 107 5.80 -10.49 28.41
C GLU A 107 5.63 -9.43 27.31
N LYS A 108 6.53 -9.42 26.32
CA LYS A 108 6.44 -8.55 25.15
C LYS A 108 5.28 -8.99 24.25
N SER A 109 4.58 -8.01 23.66
CA SER A 109 3.54 -8.26 22.66
C SER A 109 4.14 -8.87 21.39
N TYR A 110 3.42 -9.79 20.75
CA TYR A 110 3.79 -10.31 19.43
C TYR A 110 3.91 -9.19 18.39
N ASP A 111 3.08 -8.14 18.53
CA ASP A 111 3.05 -6.98 17.63
C ASP A 111 4.37 -6.17 17.66
N SER A 112 5.32 -6.51 18.53
CA SER A 112 6.67 -5.92 18.57
C SER A 112 7.66 -6.54 17.60
N LEU A 113 7.36 -7.71 17.03
CA LEU A 113 8.19 -8.32 15.99
C LEU A 113 8.05 -7.54 14.68
N PRO A 114 9.16 -7.23 13.97
CA PRO A 114 9.12 -6.80 12.58
C PRO A 114 8.33 -7.77 11.68
N ASN A 115 7.76 -7.30 10.58
CA ASN A 115 6.85 -8.07 9.73
C ASN A 115 7.53 -9.30 9.13
N PHE A 116 8.72 -9.11 8.53
CA PHE A 116 9.49 -10.21 7.94
C PHE A 116 10.04 -11.19 9.00
N THR A 117 10.41 -10.67 10.18
CA THR A 117 10.81 -11.50 11.33
C THR A 117 9.66 -12.37 11.80
N ALA A 118 8.46 -11.80 11.90
CA ALA A 118 7.26 -12.53 12.30
C ALA A 118 6.84 -13.56 11.24
N ALA A 119 6.85 -13.19 9.96
CA ALA A 119 6.57 -14.10 8.85
C ALA A 119 7.52 -15.32 8.87
N ASP A 120 8.81 -15.08 9.09
CA ASP A 120 9.78 -16.18 9.14
C ASP A 120 9.64 -17.04 10.41
N ALA A 121 9.33 -16.42 11.55
CA ALA A 121 9.02 -17.14 12.78
C ALA A 121 7.78 -18.03 12.64
N VAL A 122 6.72 -17.55 11.97
CA VAL A 122 5.53 -18.37 11.65
C VAL A 122 5.91 -19.53 10.75
N ARG A 123 6.70 -19.28 9.69
CA ARG A 123 7.13 -20.32 8.75
C ARG A 123 7.92 -21.43 9.44
N LEU A 124 8.79 -21.09 10.39
CA LEU A 124 9.68 -22.06 11.05
C LEU A 124 9.09 -22.68 12.32
N LEU A 125 8.29 -21.95 13.09
CA LEU A 125 7.75 -22.40 14.39
C LEU A 125 6.26 -22.75 14.32
N GLY A 126 5.53 -22.25 13.32
CA GLY A 126 4.07 -22.38 13.26
C GLY A 126 3.33 -21.54 14.31
N ILE A 127 3.99 -20.52 14.90
CA ILE A 127 3.42 -19.66 15.94
C ILE A 127 3.11 -18.28 15.34
N GLY A 128 1.85 -18.08 14.98
CA GLY A 128 1.30 -16.76 14.66
C GLY A 128 0.87 -16.00 15.90
N ARG A 129 0.29 -14.81 15.67
CA ARG A 129 -0.15 -13.89 16.73
C ARG A 129 -1.08 -14.55 17.75
N ASN A 130 -2.10 -15.27 17.27
CA ASN A 130 -3.09 -15.90 18.15
C ASN A 130 -2.46 -17.04 18.97
N GLN A 131 -1.65 -17.89 18.33
CA GLN A 131 -0.93 -18.95 19.02
C GLN A 131 0.02 -18.39 20.09
N TYR A 132 0.69 -17.27 19.80
CA TYR A 132 1.54 -16.60 20.78
C TYR A 132 0.76 -16.04 21.97
N ILE A 133 -0.40 -15.41 21.73
CA ILE A 133 -1.28 -14.92 22.79
C ILE A 133 -1.70 -16.08 23.71
N ASP A 134 -2.06 -17.22 23.15
CA ASP A 134 -2.42 -18.41 23.92
C ASP A 134 -1.23 -18.92 24.76
N LEU A 135 -0.04 -18.99 24.18
CA LEU A 135 1.19 -19.38 24.89
C LEU A 135 1.54 -18.40 26.02
N MET A 136 1.34 -17.11 25.80
CA MET A 136 1.58 -16.07 26.80
C MET A 136 0.57 -16.18 27.95
N ASN A 137 -0.70 -16.45 27.65
CA ASN A 137 -1.73 -16.71 28.66
C ASN A 137 -1.43 -17.97 29.48
N GLN A 138 -0.99 -19.05 28.83
CA GLN A 138 -0.53 -20.28 29.51
C GLN A 138 0.70 -20.03 30.39
N THR A 139 1.63 -19.20 29.96
CA THR A 139 2.83 -18.84 30.74
C THR A 139 2.44 -18.04 31.99
N ARG A 140 1.49 -17.11 31.87
CA ARG A 140 0.95 -16.32 33.00
C ARG A 140 0.18 -17.17 34.00
N SER A 141 -0.64 -18.13 33.54
CA SER A 141 -1.40 -19.02 34.42
C SER A 141 -0.49 -20.00 35.18
N ASN A 142 0.57 -20.49 34.54
CA ASN A 142 1.52 -21.42 35.16
C ASN A 142 2.36 -20.80 36.30
N ARG A 143 2.50 -19.47 36.36
CA ARG A 143 3.15 -18.79 37.49
C ARG A 143 2.33 -18.80 38.79
N LYS A 144 1.02 -19.13 38.73
CA LYS A 144 0.09 -19.00 39.86
C LYS A 144 -0.17 -20.30 40.66
N PHE A 145 0.34 -21.45 40.22
CA PHE A 145 0.11 -22.75 40.90
C PHE A 145 1.41 -23.50 41.19
N LEU A 146 1.48 -24.14 42.36
CA LEU A 146 2.59 -24.95 42.90
C LEU A 146 2.94 -26.24 42.10
N ARG A 147 2.76 -26.27 40.78
CA ARG A 147 3.31 -27.33 39.90
C ARG A 147 4.61 -26.84 39.28
N ARG A 148 5.53 -27.77 38.94
CA ARG A 148 6.77 -27.47 38.20
C ARG A 148 6.41 -26.63 36.97
N SER A 149 6.71 -25.33 37.01
CA SER A 149 6.42 -24.41 35.93
C SER A 149 7.26 -24.83 34.72
N LYS A 150 6.61 -25.23 33.63
CA LYS A 150 7.31 -25.44 32.36
C LYS A 150 8.01 -24.14 31.97
N THR A 151 9.28 -24.23 31.61
CA THR A 151 9.98 -23.05 31.06
C THR A 151 9.32 -22.64 29.74
N PRO A 152 9.33 -21.35 29.35
CA PRO A 152 8.76 -20.96 28.05
C PRO A 152 9.35 -21.72 26.87
N ARG A 153 10.62 -22.13 26.94
CA ARG A 153 11.26 -22.97 25.93
C ARG A 153 10.64 -24.38 25.81
N GLU A 154 10.08 -24.92 26.89
CA GLU A 154 9.33 -26.20 26.89
C GLU A 154 7.91 -26.06 26.33
N LEU A 155 7.35 -24.85 26.31
CA LEU A 155 6.05 -24.57 25.71
C LEU A 155 6.15 -24.37 24.19
N LEU A 156 7.34 -24.01 23.71
CA LEU A 156 7.61 -23.86 22.29
C LEU A 156 7.82 -25.21 21.58
N PRO A 157 7.55 -25.27 20.26
CA PRO A 157 7.88 -26.41 19.42
C PRO A 157 9.34 -26.85 19.60
N GLN A 158 9.55 -28.16 19.63
CA GLN A 158 10.88 -28.78 19.72
C GLN A 158 11.44 -29.20 18.36
N LYS A 159 10.60 -29.15 17.32
CA LYS A 159 10.96 -29.42 15.93
C LYS A 159 10.45 -28.29 15.04
N PRO A 160 11.14 -28.00 13.92
CA PRO A 160 10.64 -27.08 12.91
C PRO A 160 9.25 -27.48 12.42
N ALA A 161 8.45 -26.48 12.06
CA ALA A 161 7.23 -26.69 11.30
C ALA A 161 7.57 -27.29 9.92
N LYS A 162 6.61 -27.98 9.30
CA LYS A 162 6.81 -28.61 8.00
C LYS A 162 7.11 -27.56 6.93
N LEU A 163 8.37 -27.52 6.49
CA LEU A 163 8.86 -26.58 5.49
C LEU A 163 8.52 -27.07 4.07
N VAL A 164 8.06 -26.16 3.22
CA VAL A 164 7.99 -26.37 1.76
C VAL A 164 9.39 -26.13 1.21
N ILE A 165 10.08 -27.21 0.85
CA ILE A 165 11.43 -27.17 0.27
C ILE A 165 11.26 -27.27 -1.25
N GLU A 166 11.88 -26.36 -1.99
CA GLU A 166 11.90 -26.41 -3.46
C GLU A 166 13.06 -27.25 -3.97
N SER A 167 12.88 -27.89 -5.13
CA SER A 167 13.86 -28.82 -5.72
C SER A 167 15.17 -28.15 -6.13
N TRP A 168 15.16 -26.85 -6.41
CA TRP A 168 16.33 -26.08 -6.87
C TRP A 168 17.15 -25.48 -5.73
N TRP A 169 16.71 -25.60 -4.47
CA TRP A 169 17.47 -25.09 -3.33
C TRP A 169 18.76 -25.88 -3.14
N MET A 170 19.81 -25.20 -2.73
CA MET A 170 21.13 -25.78 -2.55
C MET A 170 21.27 -26.35 -1.14
N THR A 171 21.56 -27.64 -1.03
CA THR A 171 21.72 -28.33 0.25
C THR A 171 23.15 -28.24 0.72
N HIS A 172 23.36 -27.80 1.96
CA HIS A 172 24.66 -27.69 2.62
C HIS A 172 24.69 -28.52 3.90
N VAL A 173 25.89 -28.96 4.29
CA VAL A 173 26.14 -29.65 5.56
C VAL A 173 26.17 -28.63 6.70
N GLY A 174 25.42 -28.89 7.77
CA GLY A 174 25.46 -28.12 9.01
C GLY A 174 26.60 -28.54 9.95
N ALA A 175 26.51 -28.19 11.22
CA ALA A 175 27.47 -28.65 12.23
C ALA A 175 27.17 -30.09 12.67
N ILE A 176 27.90 -31.07 12.13
CA ILE A 176 27.72 -32.49 12.47
C ILE A 176 28.71 -32.90 13.56
N LEU A 177 28.20 -33.42 14.69
CA LEU A 177 28.99 -34.05 15.74
C LEU A 177 29.03 -35.58 15.62
N GLU A 178 30.01 -36.19 16.28
CA GLU A 178 30.09 -37.66 16.40
C GLU A 178 28.85 -38.27 17.07
N SER A 179 28.19 -37.53 17.97
CA SER A 179 26.94 -37.96 18.61
C SER A 179 25.80 -38.05 17.60
N ASP A 180 25.77 -37.16 16.63
CA ASP A 180 24.68 -37.06 15.66
C ASP A 180 24.78 -38.21 14.66
N MET A 181 25.99 -38.55 14.24
CA MET A 181 26.25 -39.66 13.32
C MET A 181 25.78 -41.03 13.86
N LYS A 182 25.63 -41.18 15.19
CA LYS A 182 25.11 -42.41 15.81
C LYS A 182 23.59 -42.57 15.66
N LEU A 183 22.87 -41.48 15.40
CA LEU A 183 21.41 -41.45 15.30
C LEU A 183 20.92 -41.45 13.85
N VAL A 184 21.85 -41.33 12.90
CA VAL A 184 21.64 -41.18 11.45
C VAL A 184 21.50 -42.55 10.77
N ASN A 185 20.59 -42.64 9.82
CA ASN A 185 20.31 -43.87 9.06
C ASN A 185 21.35 -44.05 7.94
N GLU A 186 21.55 -45.26 7.40
CA GLU A 186 22.52 -45.47 6.30
C GLU A 186 22.23 -44.60 5.06
N GLU A 187 20.95 -44.41 4.69
CA GLU A 187 20.58 -43.51 3.58
C GLU A 187 20.92 -42.04 3.87
N GLU A 188 20.70 -41.60 5.10
CA GLU A 188 21.02 -40.23 5.55
C GLU A 188 22.52 -40.00 5.59
N LYS A 189 23.28 -41.00 6.07
CA LYS A 189 24.74 -40.99 6.11
C LYS A 189 25.34 -40.91 4.70
N GLN A 190 24.82 -41.67 3.74
CA GLN A 190 25.26 -41.58 2.34
C GLN A 190 25.07 -40.17 1.76
N VAL A 191 23.99 -39.48 2.11
CA VAL A 191 23.75 -38.10 1.67
C VAL A 191 24.74 -37.15 2.34
N ILE A 192 24.99 -37.30 3.65
CA ILE A 192 25.98 -36.50 4.37
C ILE A 192 27.38 -36.70 3.78
N ASP A 193 27.81 -37.96 3.62
CA ASP A 193 29.12 -38.31 3.06
C ASP A 193 29.27 -37.71 1.66
N ARG A 194 28.23 -37.81 0.82
CA ARG A 194 28.22 -37.20 -0.51
C ARG A 194 28.35 -35.67 -0.48
N LEU A 195 27.70 -35.00 0.48
CA LEU A 195 27.79 -33.54 0.64
C LEU A 195 29.18 -33.11 1.17
N LEU A 196 29.80 -33.92 2.03
CA LEU A 196 31.16 -33.69 2.53
C LEU A 196 32.22 -33.95 1.43
N ASP A 197 32.09 -35.05 0.69
CA ASP A 197 33.03 -35.45 -0.37
C ASP A 197 33.05 -34.45 -1.52
N ALA A 198 31.88 -33.92 -1.90
CA ALA A 198 31.78 -32.94 -2.96
C ALA A 198 32.43 -31.59 -2.59
N ASN A 199 32.60 -31.29 -1.29
CA ASN A 199 32.98 -29.97 -0.79
C ASN A 199 32.14 -28.81 -1.40
N SER A 200 30.95 -29.13 -1.90
CA SER A 200 30.06 -28.22 -2.63
C SER A 200 28.61 -28.56 -2.34
N SER A 201 27.73 -27.58 -2.42
CA SER A 201 26.30 -27.81 -2.24
C SER A 201 25.69 -28.58 -3.41
N ILE A 202 24.64 -29.35 -3.10
CA ILE A 202 23.92 -30.18 -4.07
C ILE A 202 22.45 -29.71 -4.13
N PRO A 203 21.86 -29.52 -5.32
CA PRO A 203 20.43 -29.22 -5.43
C PRO A 203 19.57 -30.27 -4.72
N ALA A 204 18.62 -29.83 -3.90
CA ALA A 204 17.77 -30.69 -3.08
C ALA A 204 16.99 -31.71 -3.93
N GLY A 205 16.57 -31.32 -5.13
CA GLY A 205 15.86 -32.15 -6.11
C GLY A 205 16.63 -33.38 -6.59
N LEU A 206 17.97 -33.39 -6.49
CA LEU A 206 18.80 -34.56 -6.82
C LEU A 206 18.88 -35.58 -5.68
N LEU A 207 18.41 -35.22 -4.49
CA LEU A 207 18.42 -36.05 -3.29
C LEU A 207 17.01 -36.60 -3.03
N LYS A 208 16.90 -37.69 -2.26
CA LYS A 208 15.61 -38.27 -1.88
C LYS A 208 14.88 -37.35 -0.89
N TYR A 209 13.66 -36.93 -1.21
CA TYR A 209 12.90 -35.92 -0.45
C TYR A 209 12.77 -36.28 1.04
N SER A 210 12.41 -37.53 1.37
CA SER A 210 12.25 -37.97 2.76
C SER A 210 13.54 -37.89 3.57
N VAL A 211 14.69 -38.11 2.94
CA VAL A 211 16.01 -38.05 3.58
C VAL A 211 16.39 -36.60 3.82
N VAL A 212 16.16 -35.73 2.84
CA VAL A 212 16.38 -34.28 2.95
C VAL A 212 15.54 -33.68 4.09
N THR A 213 14.23 -33.96 4.14
CA THR A 213 13.37 -33.46 5.22
C THR A 213 13.82 -33.97 6.59
N SER A 214 14.16 -35.27 6.70
CA SER A 214 14.62 -35.85 7.97
C SER A 214 15.93 -35.24 8.47
N LEU A 215 16.89 -35.03 7.57
CA LEU A 215 18.16 -34.36 7.89
C LEU A 215 17.96 -32.90 8.32
N TYR A 216 17.03 -32.20 7.67
CA TYR A 216 16.68 -30.82 8.01
C TYR A 216 16.00 -30.72 9.38
N ASP A 217 15.03 -31.60 9.67
CA ASP A 217 14.33 -31.65 10.97
C ASP A 217 15.28 -31.92 12.14
N ARG A 218 16.40 -32.61 11.86
CA ARG A 218 17.49 -32.89 12.81
C ARG A 218 18.54 -31.77 12.88
N GLY A 219 18.46 -30.76 12.02
CA GLY A 219 19.42 -29.65 11.97
C GLY A 219 20.79 -30.01 11.40
N LEU A 220 20.91 -31.14 10.70
CA LEU A 220 22.20 -31.62 10.16
C LEU A 220 22.53 -31.01 8.79
N ILE A 221 21.53 -30.42 8.13
CA ILE A 221 21.68 -29.70 6.87
C ILE A 221 20.98 -28.34 6.97
N TYR A 222 21.38 -27.42 6.09
CA TYR A 222 20.67 -26.17 5.84
C TYR A 222 20.59 -25.90 4.35
N PHE A 223 19.72 -24.98 3.95
CA PHE A 223 19.49 -24.64 2.55
C PHE A 223 19.98 -23.25 2.21
N ASP A 224 20.65 -23.14 1.07
CA ASP A 224 20.84 -21.88 0.36
C ASP A 224 19.85 -21.75 -0.81
N VAL A 225 19.39 -20.52 -1.07
CA VAL A 225 18.44 -20.20 -2.13
C VAL A 225 19.16 -19.28 -3.11
N PRO A 226 19.74 -19.86 -4.19
CA PRO A 226 20.67 -19.14 -5.06
C PRO A 226 19.96 -18.11 -5.93
N VAL A 227 20.53 -16.91 -6.02
CA VAL A 227 20.05 -15.81 -6.86
C VAL A 227 21.20 -15.30 -7.72
N GLU A 228 21.02 -15.41 -9.04
CA GLU A 228 21.96 -14.99 -10.06
C GLU A 228 21.64 -13.58 -10.58
N ASP A 229 22.62 -12.94 -11.19
CA ASP A 229 22.53 -11.53 -11.67
C ASP A 229 21.41 -11.34 -12.71
N ASN A 230 21.22 -12.34 -13.57
CA ASN A 230 20.28 -12.29 -14.70
C ASN A 230 18.95 -13.01 -14.40
N ASP A 231 18.69 -13.32 -13.13
CA ASP A 231 17.40 -13.91 -12.76
C ASP A 231 16.27 -12.90 -12.90
N TYR A 232 15.12 -13.39 -13.36
CA TYR A 232 13.86 -12.66 -13.35
C TYR A 232 13.00 -13.15 -12.19
N ILE A 233 12.49 -12.20 -11.41
CA ILE A 233 11.76 -12.44 -10.18
C ILE A 233 10.38 -11.78 -10.30
N TYR A 234 9.35 -12.49 -9.85
CA TYR A 234 8.00 -11.96 -9.76
C TYR A 234 7.44 -12.16 -8.35
N VAL A 235 6.52 -11.29 -7.95
CA VAL A 235 5.86 -11.36 -6.63
C VAL A 235 4.75 -12.41 -6.70
N ALA A 236 4.67 -13.28 -5.69
CA ALA A 236 3.59 -14.25 -5.55
C ALA A 236 2.47 -13.68 -4.66
N PRO A 237 1.22 -14.19 -4.74
CA PRO A 237 0.15 -13.76 -3.86
C PRO A 237 0.54 -13.96 -2.39
N LEU A 238 0.39 -12.93 -1.57
CA LEU A 238 0.76 -12.95 -0.16
C LEU A 238 -0.30 -13.65 0.69
N ASP A 239 -0.29 -14.99 0.68
CA ASP A 239 -1.12 -15.78 1.58
C ASP A 239 -0.49 -15.88 2.98
N GLY A 240 -1.20 -15.38 3.99
CA GLY A 240 -0.78 -15.50 5.40
C GLY A 240 0.31 -14.52 5.85
N PHE A 241 0.46 -13.38 5.16
CA PHE A 241 1.40 -12.33 5.57
C PHE A 241 1.08 -11.82 6.98
N VAL A 242 2.12 -11.62 7.78
CA VAL A 242 2.00 -11.15 9.16
C VAL A 242 2.22 -9.64 9.20
N MET A 243 1.15 -8.90 9.51
CA MET A 243 1.18 -7.44 9.64
C MET A 243 1.24 -7.05 11.12
N ASN A 244 2.40 -6.65 11.58
CA ASN A 244 2.64 -6.05 12.89
C ASN A 244 2.81 -4.52 12.75
N ARG A 245 2.56 -3.79 13.85
CA ARG A 245 2.50 -2.31 13.83
C ARG A 245 3.87 -1.61 13.92
N VAL A 246 4.97 -2.37 13.90
CA VAL A 246 6.31 -1.84 14.16
C VAL A 246 7.18 -1.99 12.93
N LEU A 247 7.64 -0.86 12.39
CA LEU A 247 8.74 -0.79 11.42
C LEU A 247 10.04 -0.72 12.22
N GLY A 248 10.82 -1.81 12.23
CA GLY A 248 11.80 -2.01 13.30
C GLY A 248 13.26 -1.82 12.89
N ASP A 249 13.67 -2.38 11.76
CA ASP A 249 15.10 -2.48 11.42
C ASP A 249 15.46 -1.96 10.02
N TYR A 250 16.75 -1.67 9.84
CA TYR A 250 17.31 -1.19 8.59
C TYR A 250 17.05 -2.16 7.43
N PHE A 251 17.06 -3.47 7.72
CA PHE A 251 16.91 -4.51 6.71
C PHE A 251 15.46 -4.60 6.20
N GLU A 252 14.46 -4.50 7.06
CA GLU A 252 13.05 -4.44 6.71
C GLU A 252 12.74 -3.24 5.79
N THR A 253 13.33 -2.09 6.08
CA THR A 253 13.21 -0.92 5.19
C THR A 253 13.79 -1.20 3.80
N LEU A 254 14.94 -1.89 3.73
CA LEU A 254 15.54 -2.35 2.49
C LEU A 254 14.66 -3.37 1.76
N LEU A 255 14.07 -4.32 2.48
CA LEU A 255 13.16 -5.31 1.92
C LEU A 255 11.98 -4.63 1.24
N TYR A 256 11.31 -3.69 1.90
CA TYR A 256 10.19 -2.94 1.29
C TYR A 256 10.60 -2.17 0.02
N LYS A 257 11.78 -1.53 0.01
CA LYS A 257 12.31 -0.86 -1.20
C LYS A 257 12.45 -1.83 -2.38
N ILE A 258 13.03 -3.00 -2.13
CA ILE A 258 13.19 -4.03 -3.17
C ILE A 258 11.83 -4.56 -3.58
N PHE A 259 10.92 -4.79 -2.62
CA PHE A 259 9.60 -5.35 -2.86
C PHE A 259 8.75 -4.50 -3.82
N VAL A 260 8.76 -3.18 -3.65
CA VAL A 260 8.08 -2.23 -4.54
C VAL A 260 8.73 -2.16 -5.93
N ALA A 261 10.03 -2.44 -6.02
CA ALA A 261 10.80 -2.38 -7.26
C ALA A 261 10.82 -3.70 -8.05
N ILE A 262 10.30 -4.81 -7.50
CA ILE A 262 10.22 -6.08 -8.21
C ILE A 262 9.33 -5.93 -9.45
N ASP A 263 9.87 -6.40 -10.56
CA ASP A 263 9.25 -6.35 -11.87
C ASP A 263 9.68 -7.59 -12.67
N ASP A 264 8.71 -8.25 -13.29
CA ASP A 264 8.89 -9.50 -14.04
C ASP A 264 9.76 -9.34 -15.31
N GLN A 265 9.96 -8.11 -15.76
CA GLN A 265 10.78 -7.74 -16.91
C GLN A 265 12.17 -7.20 -16.52
N THR A 266 12.47 -7.07 -15.23
CA THR A 266 13.73 -6.50 -14.74
C THR A 266 14.58 -7.57 -14.09
N THR A 267 15.86 -7.66 -14.46
CA THR A 267 16.79 -8.60 -13.82
C THR A 267 17.24 -8.10 -12.46
N VAL A 268 17.75 -9.01 -11.61
CA VAL A 268 18.32 -8.66 -10.30
C VAL A 268 19.43 -7.60 -10.42
N LEU A 269 20.28 -7.71 -11.44
CA LEU A 269 21.33 -6.74 -11.71
C LEU A 269 20.78 -5.35 -12.08
N GLU A 270 19.80 -5.30 -12.99
CA GLU A 270 19.18 -4.03 -13.38
C GLU A 270 18.48 -3.37 -12.20
N MET A 271 17.79 -4.16 -11.36
CA MET A 271 17.12 -3.66 -10.15
C MET A 271 18.10 -3.02 -9.16
N SER A 272 19.23 -3.67 -8.92
CA SER A 272 20.32 -3.12 -8.08
C SER A 272 20.82 -1.77 -8.61
N GLN A 273 20.98 -1.64 -9.94
CA GLN A 273 21.41 -0.39 -10.57
C GLN A 273 20.34 0.71 -10.48
N ILE A 274 19.07 0.36 -10.66
CA ILE A 274 17.93 1.29 -10.57
C ILE A 274 17.77 1.82 -9.14
N LEU A 275 17.96 0.97 -8.13
CA LEU A 275 17.83 1.36 -6.72
C LEU A 275 19.11 1.98 -6.14
N HIS A 276 20.26 1.86 -6.83
CA HIS A 276 21.59 2.16 -6.28
C HIS A 276 21.86 1.44 -4.95
N ILE A 277 21.50 0.16 -4.90
CA ILE A 277 21.72 -0.72 -3.76
C ILE A 277 22.72 -1.78 -4.18
N ASP A 278 23.63 -2.16 -3.28
CA ASP A 278 24.60 -3.20 -3.54
C ASP A 278 23.93 -4.50 -4.03
N LEU A 279 24.49 -5.09 -5.09
CA LEU A 279 23.92 -6.26 -5.75
C LEU A 279 23.77 -7.44 -4.79
N GLN A 280 24.72 -7.65 -3.89
CA GLN A 280 24.67 -8.75 -2.94
C GLN A 280 23.53 -8.57 -1.93
N LEU A 281 23.27 -7.33 -1.50
CA LEU A 281 22.11 -7.04 -0.64
C LEU A 281 20.78 -7.33 -1.34
N VAL A 282 20.68 -6.98 -2.64
CA VAL A 282 19.48 -7.29 -3.44
C VAL A 282 19.29 -8.80 -3.58
N LYS A 283 20.35 -9.55 -3.87
CA LYS A 283 20.31 -11.02 -3.92
C LYS A 283 19.88 -11.65 -2.60
N ASN A 284 20.40 -11.15 -1.48
CA ASN A 284 20.05 -11.66 -0.15
C ASN A 284 18.56 -11.41 0.16
N ALA A 285 18.03 -10.24 -0.19
CA ALA A 285 16.61 -9.91 -0.04
C ALA A 285 15.71 -10.80 -0.91
N ILE A 286 16.07 -11.01 -2.18
CA ILE A 286 15.32 -11.88 -3.10
C ILE A 286 15.37 -13.33 -2.63
N SER A 287 16.53 -13.80 -2.17
CA SER A 287 16.70 -15.13 -1.56
C SER A 287 15.74 -15.31 -0.38
N LEU A 288 15.63 -14.31 0.50
CA LEU A 288 14.65 -14.30 1.59
C LEU A 288 13.21 -14.34 1.08
N PHE A 289 12.84 -13.49 0.11
CA PHE A 289 11.48 -13.49 -0.42
C PHE A 289 11.08 -14.84 -1.03
N CYS A 290 12.01 -15.51 -1.71
CA CYS A 290 11.80 -16.87 -2.21
C CYS A 290 11.63 -17.89 -1.07
N ARG A 291 12.39 -17.77 0.04
CA ARG A 291 12.23 -18.63 1.22
C ARG A 291 10.90 -18.44 1.93
N LEU A 292 10.42 -17.21 1.98
CA LEU A 292 9.13 -16.84 2.58
C LEU A 292 7.94 -17.17 1.66
N GLY A 293 8.20 -17.45 0.38
CA GLY A 293 7.17 -17.69 -0.63
C GLY A 293 6.54 -16.41 -1.19
N PHE A 294 7.12 -15.25 -0.89
CA PHE A 294 6.63 -13.93 -1.33
C PHE A 294 7.06 -13.59 -2.76
N ALA A 295 8.16 -14.16 -3.22
CA ALA A 295 8.63 -14.00 -4.59
C ALA A 295 9.04 -15.34 -5.18
N ARG A 296 8.97 -15.47 -6.50
CA ARG A 296 9.36 -16.66 -7.23
C ARG A 296 10.32 -16.32 -8.36
N LYS A 297 11.27 -17.22 -8.58
CA LYS A 297 12.23 -17.15 -9.68
C LYS A 297 11.57 -17.75 -10.93
N ARG A 298 11.60 -17.01 -12.04
CA ARG A 298 10.93 -17.42 -13.29
C ARG A 298 11.53 -18.68 -13.91
N VAL A 299 12.87 -18.78 -13.88
CA VAL A 299 13.62 -19.94 -14.38
C VAL A 299 14.55 -20.37 -13.27
N THR A 300 14.28 -21.53 -12.67
CA THR A 300 14.98 -22.01 -11.46
C THR A 300 16.33 -22.68 -11.77
N GLY A 301 16.55 -23.10 -13.02
CA GLY A 301 17.68 -23.92 -13.44
C GLY A 301 17.47 -25.42 -13.18
N ALA A 302 16.46 -25.80 -12.38
CA ALA A 302 16.12 -27.18 -12.13
C ALA A 302 15.34 -27.84 -13.28
N GLU A 303 14.88 -27.07 -14.27
CA GLU A 303 14.16 -27.58 -15.44
C GLU A 303 15.04 -28.53 -16.28
N ASN A 304 16.36 -28.36 -16.21
CA ASN A 304 17.33 -29.21 -16.90
C ASN A 304 17.86 -30.37 -16.04
N LEU A 305 17.43 -30.48 -14.79
CA LEU A 305 17.90 -31.52 -13.85
C LEU A 305 16.96 -32.73 -13.87
N THR A 306 17.54 -33.93 -13.81
CA THR A 306 16.76 -35.15 -13.57
C THR A 306 16.42 -35.24 -12.09
N ILE A 307 15.29 -34.64 -11.71
CA ILE A 307 14.80 -34.62 -10.33
C ILE A 307 14.48 -36.05 -9.87
N HIS A 308 14.84 -36.37 -8.63
CA HIS A 308 14.57 -37.67 -8.04
C HIS A 308 13.06 -37.94 -7.95
N THR A 309 12.61 -39.15 -8.26
CA THR A 309 11.18 -39.51 -8.39
C THR A 309 10.36 -39.26 -7.12
N SER A 310 10.98 -39.27 -5.93
CA SER A 310 10.32 -38.94 -4.66
C SER A 310 9.73 -37.53 -4.61
N TRP A 311 10.21 -36.62 -5.47
CA TRP A 311 9.66 -35.27 -5.56
C TRP A 311 8.34 -35.29 -6.32
N THR A 312 8.21 -36.03 -7.42
CA THR A 312 6.97 -36.03 -8.24
C THR A 312 5.70 -36.50 -7.54
N SER A 313 5.78 -37.37 -6.52
CA SER A 313 4.62 -37.82 -5.73
C SER A 313 4.23 -36.86 -4.59
N ASN A 314 5.10 -35.91 -4.25
CA ASN A 314 4.85 -34.85 -3.26
C ASN A 314 4.86 -33.44 -3.88
N SER A 315 5.22 -33.32 -5.16
CA SER A 315 5.18 -32.09 -5.93
C SER A 315 3.73 -31.78 -6.25
N THR A 316 3.18 -30.79 -5.57
CA THR A 316 2.34 -29.80 -6.25
C THR A 316 3.15 -29.23 -7.41
N VAL A 317 3.18 -29.93 -8.54
CA VAL A 317 3.69 -29.38 -9.80
C VAL A 317 2.86 -28.15 -10.07
N THR A 318 3.54 -27.01 -10.03
CA THR A 318 3.03 -25.67 -10.31
C THR A 318 2.71 -25.58 -11.81
N THR A 319 1.60 -26.20 -12.22
CA THR A 319 0.74 -25.60 -13.24
C THR A 319 0.02 -24.42 -12.57
N PRO A 320 -0.28 -23.31 -13.27
CA PRO A 320 -0.86 -22.12 -12.68
C PRO A 320 -2.34 -22.36 -12.35
N GLN A 321 -2.58 -23.12 -11.28
CA GLN A 321 -3.83 -23.13 -10.53
C GLN A 321 -3.45 -23.19 -9.05
N SER A 322 -3.83 -22.11 -8.37
CA SER A 322 -3.89 -21.87 -6.92
C SER A 322 -3.50 -23.05 -6.00
N PRO A 323 -2.36 -22.98 -5.27
CA PRO A 323 -2.09 -23.88 -4.17
C PRO A 323 -2.72 -23.36 -2.88
N VAL A 324 -3.67 -24.11 -2.32
CA VAL A 324 -4.17 -23.88 -0.96
C VAL A 324 -3.08 -24.28 0.04
N SER A 325 -2.47 -23.30 0.68
CA SER A 325 -1.52 -23.48 1.78
C SER A 325 -2.26 -23.93 3.06
N PRO A 326 -1.66 -24.75 3.96
CA PRO A 326 -2.27 -25.18 5.23
C PRO A 326 -2.55 -24.03 6.23
N MET A 327 -2.27 -22.78 5.86
CA MET A 327 -2.63 -21.57 6.61
C MET A 327 -4.11 -21.15 6.44
N SER A 328 -4.78 -21.66 5.40
CA SER A 328 -6.20 -21.35 5.11
C SER A 328 -7.18 -21.86 6.17
N SER A 329 -6.82 -22.91 6.92
CA SER A 329 -7.63 -23.47 8.01
C SER A 329 -7.49 -22.75 9.36
N LEU A 330 -6.63 -21.74 9.46
CA LEU A 330 -6.40 -20.98 10.70
C LEU A 330 -7.12 -19.61 10.73
N ILE A 331 -7.72 -19.18 9.60
CA ILE A 331 -8.39 -17.87 9.47
C ILE A 331 -9.92 -18.01 9.48
N THR A 332 -10.48 -19.21 9.27
CA THR A 332 -11.94 -19.40 9.24
C THR A 332 -12.64 -19.11 10.58
N ASN A 333 -11.94 -19.20 11.72
CA ASN A 333 -12.56 -18.99 13.03
C ASN A 333 -12.70 -17.51 13.44
N THR A 334 -11.98 -16.57 12.80
CA THR A 334 -12.08 -15.14 13.15
C THR A 334 -13.28 -14.45 12.50
N SER A 335 -13.87 -15.06 11.47
CA SER A 335 -15.11 -14.61 10.81
C SER A 335 -16.31 -14.75 11.74
N ASP A 336 -16.37 -15.88 12.45
CA ASP A 336 -17.55 -16.24 13.24
C ASP A 336 -17.59 -15.47 14.57
N GLU A 337 -16.44 -15.21 15.19
CA GLU A 337 -16.34 -14.43 16.44
C GLU A 337 -16.65 -12.92 16.25
N MET A 338 -16.28 -12.33 15.11
CA MET A 338 -16.61 -10.94 14.76
C MET A 338 -18.10 -10.74 14.42
N ASN A 339 -18.74 -11.75 13.83
CA ASN A 339 -20.18 -11.76 13.57
C ASN A 339 -21.01 -11.91 14.85
N GLU A 340 -20.47 -12.60 15.87
CA GLU A 340 -21.14 -12.77 17.17
C GLU A 340 -21.07 -11.50 18.04
N LEU A 341 -19.93 -10.80 18.04
CA LEU A 341 -19.78 -9.50 18.72
C LEU A 341 -20.65 -8.40 18.09
N THR A 342 -20.82 -8.41 16.76
CA THR A 342 -21.70 -7.46 16.05
C THR A 342 -23.18 -7.71 16.35
N ARG A 343 -23.59 -8.97 16.56
CA ARG A 343 -24.96 -9.29 17.00
C ARG A 343 -25.25 -8.93 18.45
N THR A 344 -24.22 -8.91 19.30
CA THR A 344 -24.39 -8.58 20.73
C THR A 344 -24.49 -7.07 20.94
N LEU A 345 -23.89 -6.27 20.06
CA LEU A 345 -23.94 -4.80 20.09
C LEU A 345 -25.20 -4.19 19.45
N LEU A 346 -26.01 -4.99 18.74
CA LEU A 346 -27.28 -4.57 18.12
C LEU A 346 -28.52 -4.86 18.99
N ARG A 347 -28.33 -5.34 20.23
CA ARG A 347 -29.40 -5.41 21.24
C ARG A 347 -29.16 -4.32 22.27
N GLY A 348 -29.68 -3.13 21.98
CA GLY A 348 -29.86 -2.10 23.00
C GLY A 348 -30.98 -2.52 23.94
N ASP A 349 -30.73 -2.34 25.23
CA ASP A 349 -31.68 -2.50 26.33
C ASP A 349 -32.93 -1.64 26.09
N ASP A 350 -34.11 -2.27 26.15
CA ASP A 350 -35.36 -1.64 26.58
C ASP A 350 -36.13 -2.65 27.45
N ASP A 351 -36.77 -2.11 28.48
CA ASP A 351 -37.22 -2.70 29.74
C ASP A 351 -38.34 -3.76 29.68
N GLU A 352 -38.36 -4.54 30.76
CA GLU A 352 -39.37 -5.44 31.36
C GLU A 352 -40.80 -5.54 30.78
N THR A 353 -41.29 -6.77 30.56
CA THR A 353 -42.46 -7.33 31.28
C THR A 353 -42.73 -8.82 30.94
N ASP A 354 -43.13 -9.52 32.00
CA ASP A 354 -43.65 -10.87 32.22
C ASP A 354 -44.13 -11.82 31.08
N GLU A 355 -43.79 -13.09 31.36
CA GLU A 355 -44.58 -14.33 31.28
C GLU A 355 -44.79 -15.13 29.97
N THR A 356 -44.42 -16.41 30.13
CA THR A 356 -44.98 -17.66 29.58
C THR A 356 -44.30 -18.35 28.40
N SER A 357 -44.38 -19.67 28.51
CA SER A 357 -43.57 -20.74 27.97
C SER A 357 -44.07 -21.32 26.63
N GLU A 358 -43.25 -22.22 26.08
CA GLU A 358 -43.56 -23.22 25.04
C GLU A 358 -43.45 -22.73 23.58
N ASP A 359 -42.36 -23.08 22.89
CA ASP A 359 -42.36 -24.30 22.06
C ASP A 359 -41.02 -24.54 21.38
N ALA A 360 -40.53 -25.77 21.53
CA ALA A 360 -39.36 -26.32 20.87
C ALA A 360 -39.82 -27.46 19.97
N ALA A 361 -39.69 -27.35 18.64
CA ALA A 361 -39.50 -28.50 17.75
C ALA A 361 -39.28 -28.11 16.28
N ALA A 362 -38.34 -28.84 15.66
CA ALA A 362 -38.27 -29.21 14.24
C ALA A 362 -37.72 -28.11 13.30
N LEU A 363 -36.75 -28.34 12.40
CA LEU A 363 -36.46 -29.52 11.59
C LEU A 363 -34.97 -29.59 11.21
N ARG A 364 -34.40 -30.80 11.30
CA ARG A 364 -33.19 -31.23 10.57
C ARG A 364 -33.63 -31.82 9.22
N ALA A 365 -32.91 -31.52 8.13
CA ALA A 365 -32.85 -32.29 6.88
C ALA A 365 -31.68 -31.73 6.03
N SER A 366 -30.55 -32.42 5.83
CA SER A 366 -30.27 -33.54 4.90
C SER A 366 -29.57 -33.08 3.61
N SER A 367 -28.30 -33.43 3.44
CA SER A 367 -27.65 -33.66 2.12
C SER A 367 -27.98 -35.09 1.64
N PRO A 368 -27.50 -35.60 0.48
CA PRO A 368 -26.89 -34.97 -0.71
C PRO A 368 -27.53 -35.48 -2.04
N ASN A 369 -27.08 -34.98 -3.21
CA ASN A 369 -26.91 -35.88 -4.37
C ASN A 369 -25.97 -35.35 -5.47
N GLU A 370 -25.19 -36.30 -5.99
CA GLU A 370 -24.30 -36.26 -7.15
C GLU A 370 -25.05 -36.43 -8.48
N SER A 371 -24.45 -35.91 -9.57
CA SER A 371 -24.49 -36.35 -10.98
C SER A 371 -24.13 -35.14 -11.87
N ILE A 372 -23.34 -35.19 -12.95
CA ILE A 372 -22.68 -36.25 -13.72
C ILE A 372 -21.44 -35.64 -14.40
N ASN A 373 -20.40 -36.45 -14.39
CA ASN A 373 -19.20 -36.48 -15.23
C ASN A 373 -19.56 -36.47 -16.73
N GLU A 374 -19.35 -35.37 -17.48
CA GLU A 374 -19.16 -35.40 -18.95
C GLU A 374 -18.71 -34.02 -19.48
N SER A 375 -17.39 -33.79 -19.52
CA SER A 375 -16.71 -32.85 -20.45
C SER A 375 -15.19 -32.85 -20.23
N VAL A 376 -14.61 -34.04 -20.08
CA VAL A 376 -13.16 -34.25 -20.25
C VAL A 376 -12.99 -34.91 -21.60
N MET A 377 -12.84 -34.13 -22.67
CA MET A 377 -12.24 -34.48 -23.97
C MET A 377 -12.39 -33.29 -24.95
N SER A 378 -11.63 -32.21 -24.76
CA SER A 378 -11.35 -31.19 -25.82
C SER A 378 -10.40 -30.07 -25.37
N PHE A 379 -9.37 -30.36 -24.55
CA PHE A 379 -8.40 -29.35 -24.10
C PHE A 379 -6.94 -29.64 -24.49
N GLN A 380 -6.71 -30.50 -25.49
CA GLN A 380 -5.37 -30.88 -25.97
C GLN A 380 -4.98 -30.31 -27.33
N SER A 381 -5.69 -29.28 -27.81
CA SER A 381 -5.31 -28.59 -29.05
C SER A 381 -5.69 -27.13 -28.96
N LEU A 382 -4.78 -26.29 -28.42
CA LEU A 382 -4.51 -24.93 -28.92
C LEU A 382 -3.28 -24.24 -28.25
N SER A 383 -2.37 -24.98 -27.62
CA SER A 383 -1.12 -24.44 -27.08
C SER A 383 -0.04 -24.29 -28.16
N THR A 384 -0.32 -23.57 -29.25
CA THR A 384 0.71 -23.14 -30.21
C THR A 384 0.24 -21.91 -30.99
N SER A 385 0.25 -20.75 -30.33
CA SER A 385 0.21 -19.45 -31.01
C SER A 385 1.27 -18.53 -30.42
N GLN A 386 2.46 -18.67 -31.00
CA GLN A 386 3.44 -17.63 -31.34
C GLN A 386 3.61 -16.46 -30.35
N THR A 387 4.57 -16.59 -29.44
CA THR A 387 5.35 -15.45 -28.93
C THR A 387 6.81 -15.63 -29.38
N SER A 388 7.05 -15.46 -30.67
CA SER A 388 8.39 -15.44 -31.26
C SER A 388 8.51 -14.27 -32.23
N SER A 389 8.74 -13.08 -31.67
CA SER A 389 9.27 -11.82 -32.24
C SER A 389 8.89 -10.76 -31.19
N ASP A 390 9.79 -10.23 -30.38
CA ASP A 390 10.87 -9.35 -30.81
C ASP A 390 12.08 -9.45 -29.88
N LEU A 391 13.09 -10.20 -30.32
CA LEU A 391 14.47 -9.99 -29.89
C LEU A 391 15.15 -9.15 -30.97
N SER A 392 14.87 -7.85 -30.95
CA SER A 392 15.71 -6.87 -31.63
C SER A 392 15.82 -5.63 -30.74
N GLY A 393 17.06 -5.30 -30.38
CA GLY A 393 17.38 -4.10 -29.63
C GLY A 393 16.98 -2.87 -30.44
N ASN A 394 15.80 -2.34 -30.16
CA ASN A 394 15.46 -0.94 -30.32
C ASN A 394 15.28 -0.36 -28.93
N ALA A 395 15.53 0.95 -28.76
CA ALA A 395 15.17 1.70 -27.56
C ALA A 395 13.64 1.69 -27.38
N GLY A 396 13.11 0.56 -26.90
CA GLY A 396 11.71 0.15 -27.00
C GLY A 396 10.86 0.80 -25.92
N ASN A 397 9.91 1.62 -26.36
CA ASN A 397 8.96 2.32 -25.51
C ASN A 397 8.10 1.32 -24.70
N VAL A 398 8.05 1.51 -23.39
CA VAL A 398 7.22 0.71 -22.47
C VAL A 398 5.73 0.89 -22.81
N ASN A 399 5.02 -0.22 -23.03
CA ASN A 399 3.57 -0.22 -23.31
C ASN A 399 2.69 -0.53 -22.08
N ARG A 400 3.29 -0.89 -20.94
CA ARG A 400 2.62 -1.19 -19.68
C ARG A 400 2.03 0.07 -19.03
N ALA A 401 0.84 -0.02 -18.46
CA ALA A 401 0.20 1.04 -17.67
C ALA A 401 0.15 0.65 -16.18
N ALA A 402 0.09 1.64 -15.30
CA ALA A 402 -0.19 1.42 -13.88
C ALA A 402 -1.41 2.23 -13.43
N PHE A 403 -2.32 1.56 -12.72
CA PHE A 403 -3.43 2.17 -12.02
C PHE A 403 -3.03 2.49 -10.57
N VAL A 404 -3.00 3.76 -10.23
CA VAL A 404 -2.51 4.28 -8.95
C VAL A 404 -3.67 4.50 -8.00
N PHE A 405 -3.61 3.87 -6.83
CA PHE A 405 -4.65 3.94 -5.81
C PHE A 405 -4.09 4.31 -4.44
N ASP A 406 -4.96 4.65 -3.49
CA ASP A 406 -4.61 4.93 -2.11
C ASP A 406 -5.23 3.93 -1.12
N SER A 407 -4.88 4.08 0.15
CA SER A 407 -5.33 3.21 1.24
C SER A 407 -6.84 3.10 1.38
N THR A 408 -7.63 4.05 0.88
CA THR A 408 -9.09 3.97 0.94
C THR A 408 -9.61 2.78 0.12
N LEU A 409 -8.98 2.46 -1.02
CA LEU A 409 -9.33 1.28 -1.83
C LEU A 409 -9.04 -0.01 -1.07
N THR A 410 -7.88 -0.11 -0.42
CA THR A 410 -7.54 -1.31 0.36
C THR A 410 -8.41 -1.47 1.59
N ALA A 411 -8.75 -0.39 2.29
CA ALA A 411 -9.67 -0.42 3.43
C ALA A 411 -11.05 -0.94 3.00
N PHE A 412 -11.54 -0.43 1.87
CA PHE A 412 -12.76 -0.87 1.23
C PHE A 412 -12.77 -2.39 0.93
N LEU A 413 -11.71 -2.90 0.28
CA LEU A 413 -11.61 -4.32 -0.07
C LEU A 413 -11.53 -5.23 1.18
N MET A 414 -11.00 -4.71 2.29
CA MET A 414 -10.86 -5.44 3.56
C MET A 414 -12.11 -5.42 4.44
N MET A 415 -12.83 -4.30 4.46
CA MET A 415 -14.03 -4.10 5.30
C MET A 415 -15.31 -4.67 4.67
N GLY A 416 -15.36 -4.78 3.34
CA GLY A 416 -16.50 -5.37 2.65
C GLY A 416 -16.73 -6.84 3.04
N ASN A 417 -17.98 -7.27 2.98
CA ASN A 417 -18.35 -8.69 3.06
C ASN A 417 -18.01 -9.42 1.75
N LEU A 418 -16.74 -9.31 1.35
CA LEU A 418 -16.19 -9.85 0.10
C LEU A 418 -15.51 -11.20 0.37
N SER A 419 -15.29 -11.98 -0.69
CA SER A 419 -14.72 -13.33 -0.59
C SER A 419 -13.36 -13.35 0.09
N ALA A 420 -13.03 -14.45 0.78
CA ALA A 420 -11.75 -14.61 1.47
C ALA A 420 -10.55 -14.48 0.52
N SER A 421 -10.71 -14.89 -0.74
CA SER A 421 -9.69 -14.75 -1.79
C SER A 421 -9.42 -13.29 -2.16
N LEU A 422 -10.45 -12.45 -2.21
CA LEU A 422 -10.29 -11.02 -2.52
C LEU A 422 -9.59 -10.29 -1.37
N LYS A 423 -9.84 -10.71 -0.12
CA LYS A 423 -9.11 -10.22 1.04
C LYS A 423 -7.62 -10.55 0.97
N GLY A 424 -7.25 -11.72 0.44
CA GLY A 424 -5.84 -12.06 0.18
C GLY A 424 -5.16 -11.05 -0.77
N HIS A 425 -5.83 -10.70 -1.87
CA HIS A 425 -5.36 -9.66 -2.80
C HIS A 425 -5.31 -8.28 -2.15
N ALA A 426 -6.29 -7.94 -1.31
CA ALA A 426 -6.31 -6.67 -0.60
C ALA A 426 -5.14 -6.52 0.39
N VAL A 427 -4.77 -7.60 1.08
CA VAL A 427 -3.57 -7.64 1.93
C VAL A 427 -2.31 -7.44 1.09
N ALA A 428 -2.20 -8.13 -0.05
CA ALA A 428 -1.06 -7.93 -0.97
C ALA A 428 -0.97 -6.49 -1.48
N LEU A 429 -2.08 -5.89 -1.89
CA LEU A 429 -2.17 -4.48 -2.30
C LEU A 429 -1.82 -3.51 -1.17
N PHE A 430 -2.11 -3.84 0.08
CA PHE A 430 -1.77 -3.00 1.22
C PHE A 430 -0.29 -3.10 1.57
N GLU A 431 0.26 -4.31 1.66
CA GLU A 431 1.62 -4.59 2.15
C GLU A 431 2.70 -4.41 1.07
N VAL A 432 2.51 -5.06 -0.08
CA VAL A 432 3.42 -4.93 -1.23
C VAL A 432 3.24 -3.55 -1.86
N GLY A 433 1.99 -3.09 -1.93
CA GLY A 433 1.65 -1.90 -2.69
C GLY A 433 1.71 -2.09 -4.20
N LYS A 434 1.77 -3.33 -4.71
CA LYS A 434 1.74 -3.63 -6.14
C LYS A 434 1.00 -4.95 -6.40
N LEU A 435 0.19 -4.99 -7.45
CA LEU A 435 -0.36 -6.21 -8.04
C LEU A 435 -0.02 -6.20 -9.53
N ALA A 436 0.76 -7.18 -9.98
CA ALA A 436 1.21 -7.28 -11.37
C ALA A 436 0.13 -7.86 -12.30
N ASP A 437 0.25 -7.63 -13.60
CA ASP A 437 -0.68 -8.14 -14.62
C ASP A 437 -0.94 -9.67 -14.53
N GLU A 438 0.08 -10.45 -14.14
CA GLU A 438 -0.04 -11.90 -13.95
C GLU A 438 -1.14 -12.29 -12.95
N GLN A 439 -1.25 -11.54 -11.84
CA GLN A 439 -2.25 -11.75 -10.79
C GLN A 439 -3.55 -10.99 -11.06
N MET A 440 -3.52 -10.04 -12.01
CA MET A 440 -4.67 -9.21 -12.35
C MET A 440 -5.83 -10.04 -12.88
N LYS A 441 -5.56 -11.12 -13.63
CA LYS A 441 -6.62 -11.98 -14.17
C LYS A 441 -7.45 -12.60 -13.04
N ASP A 442 -6.79 -13.26 -12.08
CA ASP A 442 -7.44 -13.89 -10.95
C ASP A 442 -8.19 -12.86 -10.09
N PHE A 443 -7.62 -11.67 -9.92
CA PHE A 443 -8.26 -10.56 -9.21
C PHE A 443 -9.53 -10.08 -9.90
N LEU A 444 -9.53 -9.91 -11.23
CA LEU A 444 -10.71 -9.49 -12.00
C LEU A 444 -11.82 -10.54 -11.97
N GLU A 445 -11.49 -11.83 -12.09
CA GLU A 445 -12.45 -12.93 -11.95
C GLU A 445 -13.10 -12.93 -10.56
N GLN A 446 -12.33 -12.63 -9.51
CA GLN A 446 -12.86 -12.50 -8.16
C GLN A 446 -13.75 -11.27 -7.98
N LEU A 447 -13.41 -10.14 -8.58
CA LEU A 447 -14.26 -8.94 -8.57
C LEU A 447 -15.58 -9.18 -9.33
N GLU A 448 -15.56 -9.94 -10.42
CA GLU A 448 -16.77 -10.34 -11.16
C GLU A 448 -17.70 -11.24 -10.33
N SER A 449 -17.15 -12.06 -9.45
CA SER A 449 -17.92 -12.95 -8.58
C SER A 449 -18.63 -12.26 -7.42
N VAL A 450 -18.42 -10.96 -7.22
CA VAL A 450 -19.05 -10.19 -6.13
C VAL A 450 -20.55 -10.06 -6.40
N ASN A 451 -21.35 -10.67 -5.52
CA ASN A 451 -22.81 -10.62 -5.61
C ASN A 451 -23.32 -9.16 -5.59
N GLN A 452 -24.33 -8.88 -6.41
CA GLN A 452 -25.07 -7.62 -6.35
C GLN A 452 -26.01 -7.67 -5.13
N PHE A 453 -25.64 -6.97 -4.07
CA PHE A 453 -26.45 -6.87 -2.84
C PHE A 453 -27.54 -5.80 -3.01
N ALA A 454 -28.72 -6.08 -2.47
CA ALA A 454 -29.92 -5.28 -2.72
C ALA A 454 -30.12 -4.08 -1.77
N GLU A 455 -29.43 -3.99 -0.62
CA GLU A 455 -29.69 -2.91 0.35
C GLU A 455 -28.49 -2.61 1.27
N GLY A 456 -28.34 -1.34 1.67
CA GLY A 456 -27.39 -0.86 2.68
C GLY A 456 -25.94 -0.68 2.20
N ASP A 457 -25.00 -0.70 3.15
CA ASP A 457 -23.56 -0.50 2.87
C ASP A 457 -23.00 -1.57 1.93
N ALA A 458 -23.56 -2.78 1.95
CA ALA A 458 -23.18 -3.87 1.07
C ALA A 458 -23.43 -3.56 -0.42
N GLN A 459 -24.49 -2.81 -0.74
CA GLN A 459 -24.76 -2.37 -2.10
C GLN A 459 -23.68 -1.39 -2.58
N ARG A 460 -23.30 -0.42 -1.74
CA ARG A 460 -22.21 0.51 -2.04
C ARG A 460 -20.90 -0.24 -2.29
N TYR A 461 -20.61 -1.24 -1.47
CA TYR A 461 -19.44 -2.11 -1.66
C TYR A 461 -19.47 -2.85 -3.01
N SER A 462 -20.60 -3.42 -3.41
CA SER A 462 -20.73 -4.08 -4.72
C SER A 462 -20.56 -3.10 -5.90
N MET A 463 -21.13 -1.90 -5.79
CA MET A 463 -21.04 -0.87 -6.84
C MET A 463 -19.60 -0.39 -7.06
N HIS A 464 -18.86 -0.11 -5.99
CA HIS A 464 -17.46 0.32 -6.09
C HIS A 464 -16.55 -0.81 -6.61
N ALA A 465 -16.81 -2.07 -6.25
CA ALA A 465 -16.10 -3.21 -6.81
C ALA A 465 -16.33 -3.35 -8.33
N THR A 466 -17.58 -3.10 -8.77
CA THR A 466 -17.94 -3.08 -10.20
C THR A 466 -17.25 -1.92 -10.93
N ALA A 467 -17.22 -0.72 -10.34
CA ALA A 467 -16.53 0.43 -10.92
C ALA A 467 -15.01 0.20 -11.05
N LEU A 468 -14.38 -0.43 -10.05
CA LEU A 468 -12.98 -0.85 -10.12
C LEU A 468 -12.76 -1.86 -11.26
N LEU A 469 -13.62 -2.88 -11.36
CA LEU A 469 -13.57 -3.88 -12.42
C LEU A 469 -13.64 -3.23 -13.82
N ASP A 470 -14.60 -2.33 -14.03
CA ASP A 470 -14.77 -1.62 -15.31
C ASP A 470 -13.56 -0.73 -15.65
N SER A 471 -12.99 -0.06 -14.64
CA SER A 471 -11.77 0.75 -14.80
C SER A 471 -10.59 -0.09 -15.24
N LEU A 472 -10.36 -1.22 -14.59
CA LEU A 472 -9.24 -2.11 -14.87
C LEU A 472 -9.39 -2.83 -16.20
N LYS A 473 -10.61 -3.27 -16.55
CA LYS A 473 -10.91 -3.82 -17.89
C LYS A 473 -10.62 -2.81 -19.00
N SER A 474 -11.05 -1.56 -18.81
CA SER A 474 -10.81 -0.49 -19.77
C SER A 474 -9.32 -0.19 -19.92
N LEU A 475 -8.57 -0.20 -18.81
CA LEU A 475 -7.13 0.04 -18.82
C LEU A 475 -6.35 -1.11 -19.50
N ARG A 476 -6.77 -2.37 -19.31
CA ARG A 476 -6.05 -3.58 -19.74
C ARG A 476 -6.33 -4.02 -21.20
N GLN A 477 -7.30 -3.42 -21.88
CA GLN A 477 -7.80 -3.94 -23.17
C GLN A 477 -6.71 -4.19 -24.24
N GLU A 478 -5.71 -3.31 -24.35
CA GLU A 478 -4.63 -3.41 -25.35
C GLU A 478 -3.22 -3.36 -24.74
N ARG A 479 -3.12 -3.52 -23.41
CA ARG A 479 -1.88 -3.31 -22.67
C ARG A 479 -1.88 -4.08 -21.35
N GLU A 480 -0.70 -4.41 -20.85
CA GLU A 480 -0.52 -4.87 -19.48
C GLU A 480 -0.84 -3.75 -18.50
N ALA A 481 -1.53 -4.09 -17.41
CA ALA A 481 -1.92 -3.13 -16.38
C ALA A 481 -1.60 -3.66 -14.99
N ASP A 482 -0.82 -2.89 -14.24
CA ASP A 482 -0.51 -3.15 -12.83
C ASP A 482 -1.35 -2.25 -11.93
N LEU A 483 -1.67 -2.70 -10.71
CA LEU A 483 -2.17 -1.85 -9.64
C LEU A 483 -1.00 -1.43 -8.76
N VAL A 484 -0.88 -0.13 -8.46
CA VAL A 484 0.20 0.42 -7.62
C VAL A 484 -0.37 1.32 -6.54
N ARG A 485 -0.02 1.04 -5.29
CA ARG A 485 -0.38 1.88 -4.14
C ARG A 485 0.52 3.11 -4.13
N GLY A 486 -0.07 4.30 -4.17
CA GLY A 486 0.70 5.55 -4.20
C GLY A 486 1.57 5.74 -2.95
N GLU A 487 1.09 5.35 -1.77
CA GLU A 487 1.83 5.51 -0.51
C GLU A 487 3.07 4.61 -0.42
N SER A 488 3.01 3.40 -0.99
CA SER A 488 4.14 2.45 -0.92
C SER A 488 5.37 2.96 -1.67
N LEU A 489 5.17 3.82 -2.67
CA LEU A 489 6.26 4.43 -3.43
C LEU A 489 7.15 5.30 -2.52
N TYR A 490 6.64 5.88 -1.43
CA TYR A 490 7.47 6.70 -0.50
C TYR A 490 8.56 5.89 0.23
N THR A 491 8.50 4.56 0.19
CA THR A 491 9.62 3.72 0.67
C THR A 491 10.89 3.96 -0.15
N LEU A 492 10.75 4.37 -1.41
CA LEU A 492 11.82 4.71 -2.33
C LEU A 492 12.14 6.20 -2.28
N ASP A 493 13.43 6.54 -2.37
CA ASP A 493 13.86 7.94 -2.54
C ASP A 493 13.39 8.50 -3.89
N ALA A 494 13.31 9.84 -3.99
CA ALA A 494 12.74 10.50 -5.16
C ALA A 494 13.39 10.11 -6.51
N LYS A 495 14.71 9.89 -6.53
CA LYS A 495 15.44 9.51 -7.75
C LYS A 495 15.17 8.04 -8.11
N SER A 496 15.18 7.16 -7.12
CA SER A 496 14.85 5.74 -7.33
C SER A 496 13.40 5.58 -7.79
N ARG A 497 12.43 6.30 -7.19
CA ARG A 497 11.03 6.33 -7.65
C ARG A 497 10.93 6.70 -9.12
N GLN A 498 11.61 7.77 -9.53
CA GLN A 498 11.57 8.22 -10.93
C GLN A 498 12.11 7.14 -11.87
N ARG A 499 13.22 6.50 -11.53
CA ARG A 499 13.84 5.46 -12.36
C ARG A 499 12.98 4.19 -12.44
N VAL A 500 12.43 3.73 -11.31
CA VAL A 500 11.54 2.55 -11.26
C VAL A 500 10.30 2.80 -12.13
N LEU A 501 9.61 3.93 -11.92
CA LEU A 501 8.40 4.24 -12.68
C LEU A 501 8.67 4.39 -14.19
N ALA A 502 9.74 5.09 -14.56
CA ALA A 502 10.08 5.31 -15.97
C ALA A 502 10.55 4.03 -16.69
N LYS A 503 11.11 3.07 -15.95
CA LYS A 503 11.51 1.76 -16.50
C LYS A 503 10.30 0.83 -16.65
N SER A 504 9.41 0.79 -15.66
CA SER A 504 8.31 -0.19 -15.62
C SER A 504 7.03 0.27 -16.33
N TYR A 505 6.78 1.58 -16.46
CA TYR A 505 5.49 2.08 -16.96
C TYR A 505 5.65 3.15 -18.04
N GLY A 506 4.78 3.07 -19.07
CA GLY A 506 4.66 4.08 -20.12
C GLY A 506 3.61 5.16 -19.83
N ILE A 507 2.64 4.88 -18.96
CA ILE A 507 1.58 5.80 -18.54
C ILE A 507 1.04 5.39 -17.17
N LEU A 508 0.66 6.37 -16.35
CA LEU A 508 0.02 6.19 -15.06
C LEU A 508 -1.40 6.76 -15.10
N VAL A 509 -2.35 6.09 -14.44
CA VAL A 509 -3.74 6.55 -14.29
C VAL A 509 -4.12 6.42 -12.82
N ALA A 510 -4.62 7.47 -12.19
CA ALA A 510 -5.02 7.42 -10.77
C ALA A 510 -6.51 7.14 -10.59
N MET A 511 -6.87 6.61 -9.43
CA MET A 511 -8.21 6.77 -8.87
C MET A 511 -8.49 8.24 -8.54
N ALA A 512 -9.77 8.59 -8.46
CA ALA A 512 -10.24 9.90 -8.06
C ALA A 512 -11.34 9.80 -6.97
N PRO A 513 -11.32 10.69 -5.96
CA PRO A 513 -10.18 11.50 -5.54
C PRO A 513 -9.01 10.61 -5.06
N LEU A 514 -7.78 11.11 -5.17
CA LEU A 514 -6.58 10.46 -4.65
C LEU A 514 -6.08 11.21 -3.42
N CYS A 515 -5.75 10.49 -2.34
CA CYS A 515 -5.15 11.08 -1.14
C CYS A 515 -3.80 11.76 -1.44
N ILE A 516 -3.48 12.78 -0.65
CA ILE A 516 -2.24 13.55 -0.76
C ILE A 516 -1.03 12.63 -0.54
N GLU A 517 -1.14 11.72 0.43
CA GLU A 517 -0.16 10.69 0.78
C GLU A 517 0.10 9.68 -0.33
N ALA A 518 -0.80 9.56 -1.31
CA ALA A 518 -0.61 8.70 -2.47
C ALA A 518 -0.04 9.45 -3.68
N CYS A 519 0.15 10.76 -3.61
CA CYS A 519 0.72 11.59 -4.67
C CYS A 519 2.27 11.54 -4.69
N ALA A 520 2.85 10.33 -4.66
CA ALA A 520 4.30 10.10 -4.60
C ALA A 520 5.04 10.25 -5.94
N ILE A 521 4.29 10.46 -7.03
CA ILE A 521 4.79 10.37 -8.41
C ILE A 521 5.64 11.61 -8.73
N PRO A 522 6.93 11.44 -9.07
CA PRO A 522 7.78 12.55 -9.46
C PRO A 522 7.29 13.18 -10.78
N ILE A 523 7.22 14.51 -10.81
CA ILE A 523 6.88 15.27 -12.01
C ILE A 523 7.89 14.95 -13.12
N ASN A 524 7.43 14.80 -14.37
CA ASN A 524 8.21 14.43 -15.56
C ASN A 524 8.78 13.00 -15.57
N SER A 525 8.42 12.13 -14.62
CA SER A 525 8.83 10.72 -14.67
C SER A 525 8.09 9.96 -15.78
N VAL A 526 6.77 9.94 -15.70
CA VAL A 526 5.86 9.21 -16.60
C VAL A 526 4.63 10.09 -16.84
N PRO A 527 4.03 10.10 -18.05
CA PRO A 527 2.73 10.73 -18.29
C PRO A 527 1.69 10.24 -17.29
N PHE A 528 0.98 11.16 -16.62
CA PHE A 528 0.09 10.81 -15.52
C PHE A 528 -1.29 11.41 -15.67
N ILE A 529 -2.32 10.56 -15.77
CA ILE A 529 -3.72 10.94 -15.70
C ILE A 529 -4.17 10.86 -14.24
N GLY A 530 -3.95 11.95 -13.51
CA GLY A 530 -4.19 12.05 -12.08
C GLY A 530 -3.63 13.36 -11.54
N PRO A 531 -3.65 13.58 -10.21
CA PRO A 531 -3.11 14.79 -9.60
C PRO A 531 -1.56 14.79 -9.65
N PRO A 532 -0.92 15.65 -10.47
CA PRO A 532 0.52 15.55 -10.76
C PRO A 532 1.45 15.87 -9.58
N ASN A 533 0.93 16.47 -8.52
CA ASN A 533 1.66 16.72 -7.28
C ASN A 533 0.70 16.75 -6.07
N PRO A 534 1.22 16.60 -4.84
CA PRO A 534 0.41 16.67 -3.62
C PRO A 534 -0.42 17.97 -3.50
N GLU A 535 0.09 19.08 -4.05
CA GLU A 535 -0.61 20.37 -4.03
C GLU A 535 -1.85 20.41 -4.92
N THR A 536 -1.96 19.53 -5.92
CA THR A 536 -3.19 19.42 -6.74
C THR A 536 -4.36 18.89 -5.91
N CYS A 537 -4.09 18.11 -4.86
CA CYS A 537 -5.11 17.63 -3.93
C CYS A 537 -5.34 18.59 -2.75
N SER A 538 -4.73 19.77 -2.76
CA SER A 538 -4.75 20.71 -1.62
C SER A 538 -5.62 21.94 -1.88
N PRO A 539 -5.96 22.72 -0.83
CA PRO A 539 -6.64 24.00 -0.98
C PRO A 539 -5.93 24.99 -1.93
N TRP A 540 -4.62 24.85 -2.15
CA TRP A 540 -3.89 25.68 -3.10
C TRP A 540 -4.38 25.52 -4.53
N PHE A 541 -4.69 24.29 -4.93
CA PHE A 541 -5.19 24.05 -6.26
C PHE A 541 -6.59 24.64 -6.46
N ARG A 542 -7.48 24.49 -5.46
CA ARG A 542 -8.81 25.14 -5.47
C ARG A 542 -8.69 26.66 -5.63
N LEU A 543 -7.86 27.32 -4.82
CA LEU A 543 -7.63 28.76 -4.96
C LEU A 543 -7.06 29.15 -6.33
N SER A 544 -6.18 28.32 -6.90
CA SER A 544 -5.58 28.54 -8.21
C SER A 544 -6.62 28.48 -9.32
N ILE A 545 -7.50 27.47 -9.33
CA ILE A 545 -8.57 27.35 -10.33
C ILE A 545 -9.61 28.45 -10.17
N TYR A 546 -9.91 28.88 -8.94
CA TYR A 546 -10.84 29.97 -8.67
C TYR A 546 -10.32 31.31 -9.20
N SER A 547 -9.06 31.62 -8.91
CA SER A 547 -8.39 32.81 -9.45
C SER A 547 -8.29 32.78 -10.97
N ALA A 548 -7.96 31.61 -11.53
CA ALA A 548 -7.81 31.43 -12.96
C ALA A 548 -9.13 31.60 -13.74
N CYS A 549 -10.26 31.22 -13.14
CA CYS A 549 -11.58 31.27 -13.77
C CYS A 549 -12.41 32.49 -13.38
N SER A 550 -12.05 33.18 -12.30
CA SER A 550 -12.87 34.19 -11.64
C SER A 550 -14.24 33.61 -11.23
N SER A 551 -14.24 32.37 -10.72
CA SER A 551 -15.44 31.63 -10.35
C SER A 551 -15.11 30.67 -9.21
N GLY A 552 -15.91 30.73 -8.15
CA GLY A 552 -15.84 29.83 -7.00
C GLY A 552 -16.53 30.42 -5.77
N PRO A 553 -16.76 29.62 -4.72
CA PRO A 553 -17.35 30.11 -3.48
C PRO A 553 -16.38 31.01 -2.73
N SER A 554 -16.92 31.97 -1.96
CA SER A 554 -16.12 32.79 -1.05
C SER A 554 -15.34 31.89 -0.10
N SER A 555 -14.01 32.01 -0.13
CA SER A 555 -13.11 31.05 0.51
C SER A 555 -12.01 31.75 1.31
N VAL A 556 -11.60 31.17 2.42
CA VAL A 556 -10.54 31.68 3.29
C VAL A 556 -9.58 30.57 3.65
N PHE A 557 -8.28 30.76 3.40
CA PHE A 557 -7.23 29.84 3.83
C PHE A 557 -6.43 30.46 4.97
N LEU A 558 -6.44 29.81 6.13
CA LEU A 558 -5.90 30.35 7.37
C LEU A 558 -4.65 29.57 7.82
N PRO A 559 -3.55 30.27 8.19
CA PRO A 559 -2.36 29.64 8.74
C PRO A 559 -2.61 28.99 10.09
N HIS A 560 -1.94 27.86 10.33
CA HIS A 560 -1.82 27.27 11.66
C HIS A 560 -1.39 28.30 12.71
N GLY A 561 -2.00 28.23 13.90
CA GLY A 561 -1.74 29.16 15.01
C GLY A 561 -2.50 30.49 14.92
N THR A 562 -3.29 30.71 13.87
CA THR A 562 -4.15 31.90 13.76
C THR A 562 -5.24 31.89 14.83
N ARG A 563 -5.44 33.02 15.52
CA ARG A 563 -6.56 33.20 16.47
C ARG A 563 -7.61 34.14 15.89
N LEU A 564 -8.80 33.61 15.65
CA LEU A 564 -9.96 34.35 15.16
C LEU A 564 -10.70 35.01 16.34
N LEU A 565 -10.82 36.34 16.32
CA LEU A 565 -11.66 37.08 17.26
C LEU A 565 -13.10 37.25 16.75
N THR A 566 -13.25 37.25 15.42
CA THR A 566 -14.54 37.27 14.73
C THR A 566 -14.41 36.40 13.47
N LEU A 567 -15.54 35.98 12.89
CA LEU A 567 -15.52 35.29 11.60
C LEU A 567 -15.02 36.25 10.51
N PRO A 568 -14.23 35.80 9.52
CA PRO A 568 -13.85 36.65 8.38
C PRO A 568 -15.04 37.36 7.74
N ARG A 569 -14.92 38.66 7.43
CA ARG A 569 -16.02 39.47 6.87
C ARG A 569 -16.62 38.89 5.59
N LEU A 570 -15.79 38.27 4.75
CA LEU A 570 -16.25 37.56 3.54
C LEU A 570 -17.26 36.46 3.86
N LEU A 571 -17.02 35.72 4.95
CA LEU A 571 -17.95 34.71 5.44
C LEU A 571 -19.16 35.40 6.09
N GLN A 572 -18.97 36.45 6.88
CA GLN A 572 -20.09 37.17 7.53
C GLN A 572 -21.12 37.72 6.54
N ASN A 573 -20.67 38.30 5.42
CA ASN A 573 -21.56 38.84 4.38
C ASN A 573 -22.48 37.77 3.79
N GLN A 574 -22.01 36.53 3.73
CA GLN A 574 -22.78 35.36 3.27
C GLN A 574 -23.60 34.71 4.42
N ILE A 575 -23.11 34.80 5.65
CA ILE A 575 -23.75 34.26 6.87
C ILE A 575 -25.02 35.04 7.27
N GLY A 576 -25.22 36.26 6.77
CA GLY A 576 -26.39 37.10 7.03
C GLY A 576 -27.74 36.52 6.58
N SER A 577 -27.75 35.40 5.86
CA SER A 577 -28.95 34.61 5.57
C SER A 577 -29.09 33.47 6.60
N LYS A 578 -30.21 33.42 7.33
CA LYS A 578 -30.52 32.35 8.30
C LYS A 578 -30.31 30.99 7.61
N ASN A 579 -29.43 30.14 8.16
CA ASN A 579 -29.05 28.78 7.70
C ASN A 579 -27.73 28.64 6.91
N CYS A 580 -26.81 29.60 6.99
CA CYS A 580 -25.49 29.45 6.38
C CYS A 580 -24.64 28.33 7.02
N ARG A 581 -24.05 27.49 6.17
CA ARG A 581 -23.16 26.40 6.51
C ARG A 581 -21.78 26.63 5.89
N ILE A 582 -20.75 26.14 6.56
CA ILE A 582 -19.36 26.37 6.18
C ILE A 582 -18.68 25.02 6.01
N LEU A 583 -18.04 24.81 4.85
CA LEU A 583 -17.17 23.67 4.61
C LEU A 583 -15.79 23.99 5.16
N VAL A 584 -15.32 23.15 6.08
CA VAL A 584 -13.97 23.25 6.64
C VAL A 584 -13.16 22.06 6.13
N SER A 585 -12.09 22.34 5.41
CA SER A 585 -11.12 21.36 4.93
C SER A 585 -9.78 21.59 5.62
N SER A 586 -9.09 20.53 6.00
CA SER A 586 -7.72 20.59 6.53
C SER A 586 -6.85 19.59 5.81
N ALA A 587 -5.53 19.74 5.88
CA ALA A 587 -4.61 18.78 5.26
C ALA A 587 -4.63 17.39 5.92
N LYS A 588 -5.12 17.25 7.16
CA LYS A 588 -5.02 16.01 7.97
C LYS A 588 -6.36 15.36 8.28
N HIS A 589 -7.46 16.08 8.12
CA HIS A 589 -8.80 15.63 8.46
C HIS A 589 -9.73 15.80 7.27
N GLU A 590 -10.66 14.86 7.14
CA GLU A 590 -11.69 14.90 6.10
C GLU A 590 -12.48 16.22 6.17
N PRO A 591 -12.86 16.78 5.00
CA PRO A 591 -13.72 17.94 4.93
C PRO A 591 -15.04 17.68 5.65
N HIS A 592 -15.49 18.63 6.47
CA HIS A 592 -16.77 18.53 7.17
C HIS A 592 -17.47 19.88 7.20
N ILE A 593 -18.80 19.83 7.34
CA ILE A 593 -19.63 21.01 7.39
C ILE A 593 -19.92 21.41 8.83
N ILE A 594 -19.83 22.71 9.11
CA ILE A 594 -20.15 23.29 10.41
C ILE A 594 -21.19 24.40 10.20
N THR A 595 -22.13 24.51 11.14
CA THR A 595 -23.09 25.62 11.17
C THR A 595 -22.43 26.91 11.64
N ALA A 596 -22.88 28.05 11.12
CA ALA A 596 -22.30 29.35 11.44
C ALA A 596 -22.30 29.68 12.96
N GLN A 597 -23.22 29.10 13.74
CA GLN A 597 -23.35 29.34 15.19
C GLN A 597 -22.13 28.87 15.99
N ASN A 598 -21.56 27.71 15.62
CA ASN A 598 -20.41 27.11 16.32
C ASN A 598 -19.08 27.31 15.57
N ALA A 599 -19.13 27.91 14.37
CA ALA A 599 -17.98 28.04 13.50
C ALA A 599 -16.78 28.73 14.19
N LEU A 600 -16.98 29.87 14.87
CA LEU A 600 -15.84 30.61 15.46
C LEU A 600 -15.07 29.78 16.50
N PHE A 601 -15.77 29.01 17.34
CA PHE A 601 -15.16 28.15 18.33
C PHE A 601 -14.43 26.98 17.66
N ALA A 602 -15.11 26.28 16.74
CA ALA A 602 -14.56 25.12 16.06
C ALA A 602 -13.33 25.46 15.21
N LEU A 603 -13.38 26.58 14.45
CA LEU A 603 -12.24 27.02 13.63
C LEU A 603 -11.02 27.34 14.50
N ASN A 604 -11.21 28.02 15.65
CA ASN A 604 -10.11 28.32 16.57
C ASN A 604 -9.49 27.05 17.17
N ASP A 605 -10.30 26.05 17.52
CA ASP A 605 -9.80 24.76 18.04
C ASP A 605 -8.97 24.01 16.98
N MET A 606 -9.47 23.94 15.74
CA MET A 606 -8.75 23.31 14.63
C MET A 606 -7.45 24.02 14.25
N LEU A 607 -7.43 25.36 14.34
CA LEU A 607 -6.26 26.20 14.07
C LEU A 607 -5.11 25.98 15.05
N VAL A 608 -5.35 25.36 16.21
CA VAL A 608 -4.30 24.95 17.16
C VAL A 608 -3.45 23.81 16.60
N TYR A 609 -4.00 22.98 15.71
CA TYR A 609 -3.36 21.75 15.24
C TYR A 609 -3.01 21.77 13.74
N SER A 610 -3.73 22.54 12.92
CA SER A 610 -3.51 22.57 11.47
C SER A 610 -3.91 23.90 10.81
N SER A 611 -3.46 24.11 9.58
CA SER A 611 -3.99 25.17 8.70
C SER A 611 -5.34 24.72 8.14
N ILE A 612 -6.30 25.65 8.05
CA ILE A 612 -7.68 25.33 7.67
C ILE A 612 -8.15 26.14 6.46
N PHE A 613 -8.84 25.49 5.55
CA PHE A 613 -9.50 26.10 4.41
C PHE A 613 -11.01 26.10 4.62
N VAL A 614 -11.61 27.27 4.47
CA VAL A 614 -12.98 27.56 4.92
C VAL A 614 -13.76 28.12 3.75
N GLN A 615 -14.87 27.49 3.38
CA GLN A 615 -15.69 27.88 2.23
C GLN A 615 -17.16 28.02 2.61
N SER A 616 -17.85 29.00 2.02
CA SER A 616 -19.31 29.12 2.17
C SER A 616 -20.03 28.04 1.35
N VAL A 617 -20.96 27.31 1.98
CA VAL A 617 -21.80 26.30 1.32
C VAL A 617 -23.26 26.77 1.30
N PRO A 618 -24.00 26.57 0.20
CA PRO A 618 -25.44 26.81 0.17
C PRO A 618 -26.17 25.97 1.23
N PRO A 619 -27.33 26.44 1.73
CA PRO A 619 -28.13 25.67 2.67
C PRO A 619 -28.57 24.34 2.06
N ASP A 620 -28.84 23.34 2.90
CA ASP A 620 -29.39 22.07 2.42
C ASP A 620 -30.73 22.30 1.72
N SER A 621 -30.78 21.80 0.49
CA SER A 621 -31.96 21.78 -0.37
C SER A 621 -32.07 20.38 -0.96
N ASP A 622 -33.29 19.86 -1.08
CA ASP A 622 -33.58 18.60 -1.77
C ASP A 622 -33.44 18.70 -3.30
N ASP A 623 -32.92 19.83 -3.78
CA ASP A 623 -32.64 20.11 -5.18
C ASP A 623 -31.61 19.11 -5.72
N LYS A 624 -32.08 18.27 -6.66
CA LYS A 624 -31.24 17.29 -7.37
C LYS A 624 -30.09 17.90 -8.16
N ASP A 625 -30.05 19.21 -8.38
CA ASP A 625 -29.02 19.96 -9.13
C ASP A 625 -28.07 20.76 -8.23
N LYS A 626 -27.97 20.43 -6.93
CA LYS A 626 -27.06 21.10 -5.97
C LYS A 626 -25.58 21.00 -6.38
N LEU A 627 -25.13 19.83 -6.87
CA LEU A 627 -23.73 19.55 -7.23
C LEU A 627 -23.60 18.80 -8.56
N ILE A 628 -23.30 19.54 -9.61
CA ILE A 628 -23.17 18.98 -10.97
C ILE A 628 -21.74 18.49 -11.18
N HIS A 629 -21.59 17.23 -11.58
CA HIS A 629 -20.33 16.61 -11.93
C HIS A 629 -20.19 16.55 -13.45
N VAL A 630 -19.25 17.31 -14.00
CA VAL A 630 -19.01 17.42 -15.44
C VAL A 630 -17.76 16.61 -15.80
N PRO A 631 -17.89 15.41 -16.38
CA PRO A 631 -16.74 14.60 -16.76
C PRO A 631 -15.95 15.21 -17.92
N PHE A 632 -14.65 14.94 -17.97
CA PHE A 632 -13.75 15.24 -19.09
C PHE A 632 -12.82 14.04 -19.38
N PRO A 633 -12.32 13.85 -20.62
CA PRO A 633 -12.37 14.77 -21.78
C PRO A 633 -13.79 14.93 -22.36
N PHE A 634 -14.05 16.05 -23.05
CA PHE A 634 -15.40 16.41 -23.52
C PHE A 634 -15.72 15.77 -24.87
N SER A 635 -16.93 15.22 -25.04
CA SER A 635 -17.36 14.69 -26.33
C SER A 635 -17.76 15.81 -27.30
N GLN A 636 -17.54 15.57 -28.59
CA GLN A 636 -17.87 16.56 -29.63
C GLN A 636 -19.37 16.92 -29.64
N GLU A 637 -20.24 15.94 -29.41
CA GLU A 637 -21.69 16.14 -29.29
C GLU A 637 -22.11 17.05 -28.13
N GLU A 638 -21.38 17.01 -27.00
CA GLU A 638 -21.66 17.88 -25.85
C GLU A 638 -21.17 19.31 -26.10
N LEU A 639 -20.04 19.45 -26.79
CA LEU A 639 -19.50 20.76 -27.17
C LEU A 639 -20.42 21.52 -28.14
N GLU A 640 -21.10 20.81 -29.03
CA GLU A 640 -22.06 21.39 -29.98
C GLU A 640 -23.35 21.89 -29.31
N LYS A 641 -23.70 21.37 -28.12
CA LYS A 641 -24.89 21.78 -27.37
C LYS A 641 -24.61 22.99 -26.50
N GLU A 642 -25.14 24.15 -26.88
CA GLU A 642 -24.91 25.41 -26.14
C GLU A 642 -25.29 25.34 -24.66
N GLU A 643 -26.36 24.62 -24.33
CA GLU A 643 -26.88 24.47 -22.96
C GLU A 643 -26.13 23.43 -22.12
N SER A 644 -25.11 22.75 -22.67
CA SER A 644 -24.34 21.75 -21.92
C SER A 644 -23.44 22.38 -20.86
N PHE A 645 -23.33 21.73 -19.70
CA PHE A 645 -22.42 22.22 -18.64
C PHE A 645 -20.95 22.24 -19.07
N CYS A 646 -20.52 21.45 -20.05
CA CYS A 646 -19.16 21.54 -20.60
C CYS A 646 -18.86 22.91 -21.23
N ASN A 647 -19.91 23.63 -21.64
CA ASN A 647 -19.85 24.97 -22.22
C ASN A 647 -19.92 26.10 -21.18
N HIS A 648 -19.99 25.77 -19.89
CA HIS A 648 -19.95 26.74 -18.81
C HIS A 648 -18.68 27.63 -18.90
N PRO A 649 -18.77 28.97 -18.72
CA PRO A 649 -17.63 29.88 -18.90
C PRO A 649 -16.39 29.51 -18.08
N ALA A 650 -16.56 29.07 -16.83
CA ALA A 650 -15.45 28.62 -16.00
C ALA A 650 -14.80 27.34 -16.55
N ILE A 651 -15.59 26.39 -17.07
CA ILE A 651 -15.07 25.12 -17.61
C ILE A 651 -14.31 25.37 -18.91
N ARG A 652 -14.77 26.28 -19.78
CA ARG A 652 -14.02 26.70 -20.98
C ARG A 652 -12.66 27.29 -20.62
N LYS A 653 -12.59 28.17 -19.60
CA LYS A 653 -11.32 28.71 -19.10
C LYS A 653 -10.40 27.61 -18.54
N LEU A 654 -10.94 26.66 -17.77
CA LEU A 654 -10.15 25.53 -17.26
C LEU A 654 -9.63 24.64 -18.39
N ARG A 655 -10.48 24.35 -19.38
CA ARG A 655 -10.14 23.55 -20.56
C ARG A 655 -8.92 24.12 -21.27
N GLU A 656 -8.89 25.43 -21.49
CA GLU A 656 -7.77 26.13 -22.12
C GLU A 656 -6.51 26.17 -21.24
N LYS A 657 -6.66 26.45 -19.94
CA LYS A 657 -5.52 26.64 -19.02
C LYS A 657 -4.88 25.36 -18.54
N LEU A 658 -5.65 24.29 -18.34
CA LEU A 658 -5.20 23.01 -17.79
C LEU A 658 -5.09 21.91 -18.85
N GLY A 659 -5.58 22.18 -20.07
CA GLY A 659 -5.60 21.19 -21.15
C GLY A 659 -6.49 19.98 -20.80
N LEU A 660 -7.73 20.22 -20.35
CA LEU A 660 -8.64 19.16 -19.90
C LEU A 660 -8.98 18.12 -20.98
N ASP A 661 -8.86 18.47 -22.26
CA ASP A 661 -9.05 17.53 -23.39
C ASP A 661 -7.97 16.44 -23.46
N ARG A 662 -6.83 16.67 -22.81
CA ARG A 662 -5.66 15.79 -22.79
C ARG A 662 -5.57 14.96 -21.52
N MET A 663 -6.48 15.18 -20.59
CA MET A 663 -6.52 14.57 -19.26
C MET A 663 -7.89 13.91 -19.05
N ALA A 664 -8.07 13.23 -17.92
CA ALA A 664 -9.36 12.66 -17.55
C ALA A 664 -9.69 12.92 -16.08
N GLY A 665 -10.98 13.08 -15.80
CA GLY A 665 -11.48 13.47 -14.49
C GLY A 665 -12.85 14.12 -14.58
N TYR A 666 -13.18 14.93 -13.58
CA TYR A 666 -14.45 15.65 -13.53
C TYR A 666 -14.31 17.01 -12.83
N VAL A 667 -15.12 17.97 -13.28
CA VAL A 667 -15.27 19.28 -12.65
C VAL A 667 -16.55 19.29 -11.84
N ILE A 668 -16.49 19.82 -10.61
CA ILE A 668 -17.64 19.95 -9.73
C ILE A 668 -18.13 21.40 -9.80
N LEU A 669 -19.40 21.59 -10.18
CA LEU A 669 -20.09 22.87 -10.12
C LEU A 669 -21.12 22.85 -8.99
N MET A 670 -21.20 23.95 -8.25
CA MET A 670 -22.13 24.13 -7.15
C MET A 670 -23.18 25.18 -7.50
N LYS A 671 -24.45 24.88 -7.26
CA LYS A 671 -25.56 25.81 -7.51
C LYS A 671 -25.66 26.86 -6.39
N HIS A 672 -25.85 28.12 -6.77
CA HIS A 672 -26.19 29.21 -5.89
C HIS A 672 -27.70 29.20 -5.62
N ASN A 673 -28.11 29.06 -4.36
CA ASN A 673 -29.52 29.19 -4.00
C ASN A 673 -29.92 30.67 -3.98
N ASN A 674 -30.54 31.15 -5.06
CA ASN A 674 -31.21 32.46 -5.12
C ASN A 674 -32.67 32.44 -4.61
N VAL A 675 -33.09 31.36 -3.94
CA VAL A 675 -34.48 31.20 -3.51
C VAL A 675 -34.57 31.37 -1.99
N GLU A 676 -35.32 32.38 -1.54
CA GLU A 676 -35.81 32.48 -0.17
C GLU A 676 -36.48 31.15 0.20
N VAL A 677 -35.87 30.40 1.11
CA VAL A 677 -36.44 29.16 1.64
C VAL A 677 -37.79 29.48 2.26
N LYS A 678 -38.88 29.08 1.61
CA LYS A 678 -40.19 29.03 2.24
C LYS A 678 -40.10 28.05 3.39
N VAL A 679 -40.22 28.56 4.60
CA VAL A 679 -40.31 27.78 5.84
C VAL A 679 -41.57 26.92 5.74
N SER A 680 -41.43 25.65 5.33
CA SER A 680 -42.42 24.63 5.61
C SER A 680 -42.30 24.27 7.09
N GLY A 681 -43.39 24.53 7.82
CA GLY A 681 -43.42 24.54 9.27
C GLY A 681 -43.25 23.19 9.96
N ASN A 682 -42.89 23.29 11.24
CA ASN A 682 -42.99 22.30 12.31
C ASN A 682 -42.41 20.90 12.06
N ASN A 683 -41.19 20.69 12.57
CA ASN A 683 -41.01 19.74 13.68
C ASN A 683 -39.78 20.14 14.50
N GLY A 684 -40.03 20.59 15.73
CA GLY A 684 -38.99 20.85 16.71
C GLY A 684 -38.46 19.54 17.27
N GLY A 685 -37.19 19.26 16.99
CA GLY A 685 -36.36 18.30 17.72
C GLY A 685 -35.03 18.97 17.99
N THR A 686 -34.86 19.54 19.18
CA THR A 686 -33.58 20.06 19.65
C THR A 686 -32.71 18.88 20.10
N ASP A 687 -32.02 18.23 19.16
CA ASP A 687 -30.99 17.25 19.51
C ASP A 687 -29.66 17.97 19.77
N ILE A 688 -29.41 18.22 21.05
CA ILE A 688 -28.15 18.74 21.62
C ILE A 688 -27.14 17.58 21.72
N SER A 689 -26.90 16.87 20.61
CA SER A 689 -25.80 15.92 20.50
C SER A 689 -25.07 16.14 19.19
N GLY A 690 -23.98 16.90 19.26
CA GLY A 690 -23.16 17.34 18.11
C GLY A 690 -22.33 16.23 17.49
N ARG A 691 -22.96 15.15 17.04
CA ARG A 691 -22.37 14.11 16.18
C ARG A 691 -23.41 13.61 15.19
N THR A 692 -23.64 14.37 14.14
CA THR A 692 -24.43 13.97 12.97
C THR A 692 -23.59 13.05 12.07
N LYS A 693 -24.00 11.77 12.04
CA LYS A 693 -23.38 10.64 11.34
C LYS A 693 -23.60 10.65 9.80
N ALA A 694 -23.74 11.83 9.16
CA ALA A 694 -24.15 11.92 7.75
C ALA A 694 -23.57 13.11 6.94
N GLU A 695 -22.54 13.80 7.43
CA GLU A 695 -22.07 15.07 6.83
C GLU A 695 -20.68 15.00 6.16
N SER A 696 -20.13 13.79 5.95
CA SER A 696 -18.82 13.59 5.31
C SER A 696 -18.85 13.41 3.78
N ASN A 697 -20.03 13.30 3.15
CA ASN A 697 -20.15 12.80 1.76
C ASN A 697 -20.59 13.81 0.69
N ILE A 698 -20.59 15.12 0.98
CA ILE A 698 -21.10 16.12 0.01
C ILE A 698 -20.30 16.13 -1.30
N MET A 699 -19.02 15.77 -1.29
CA MET A 699 -18.23 15.64 -2.53
C MET A 699 -18.46 14.34 -3.30
N GLN A 700 -19.28 13.41 -2.77
CA GLN A 700 -19.63 12.13 -3.38
C GLN A 700 -21.10 12.06 -3.84
N ASP A 701 -21.95 12.99 -3.41
CA ASP A 701 -23.34 13.06 -3.86
C ASP A 701 -23.41 13.65 -5.28
N VAL A 702 -23.52 12.75 -6.27
CA VAL A 702 -23.62 13.15 -7.68
C VAL A 702 -25.07 13.43 -8.05
N SER A 703 -25.31 14.65 -8.54
CA SER A 703 -26.60 15.07 -9.10
C SER A 703 -26.98 14.26 -10.34
N MET A 704 -27.89 13.29 -10.16
CA MET A 704 -28.46 12.49 -11.23
C MET A 704 -29.83 13.02 -11.71
N ASP A 705 -30.17 12.73 -12.95
CA ASP A 705 -31.49 12.97 -13.52
C ASP A 705 -32.54 11.94 -13.04
N GLY A 706 -33.77 12.04 -13.54
CA GLY A 706 -34.86 11.13 -13.18
C GLY A 706 -34.63 9.67 -13.63
N ASN A 707 -33.66 9.43 -14.51
CA ASN A 707 -33.33 8.14 -15.10
C ASN A 707 -32.04 7.53 -14.52
N GLY A 708 -31.37 8.22 -13.59
CA GLY A 708 -30.11 7.78 -13.01
C GLY A 708 -28.88 8.10 -13.87
N GLU A 709 -29.00 9.02 -14.83
CA GLU A 709 -27.87 9.54 -15.63
C GLU A 709 -27.35 10.88 -15.10
N LEU A 710 -26.13 11.24 -15.46
CA LEU A 710 -25.53 12.53 -15.13
C LEU A 710 -26.33 13.68 -15.74
N LEU A 711 -26.53 14.76 -14.99
CA LEU A 711 -27.09 16.01 -15.52
C LEU A 711 -26.09 16.69 -16.47
N ARG A 712 -26.31 16.59 -17.79
CA ARG A 712 -25.37 17.09 -18.81
C ARG A 712 -25.65 18.51 -19.32
N SER A 713 -26.85 19.03 -19.09
CA SER A 713 -27.29 20.35 -19.58
C SER A 713 -28.15 21.09 -18.56
N LEU A 714 -28.24 22.41 -18.76
CA LEU A 714 -29.11 23.28 -17.99
C LEU A 714 -30.57 22.81 -18.04
N ARG A 715 -31.30 23.03 -16.94
CA ARG A 715 -32.75 22.82 -16.91
C ARG A 715 -33.45 24.03 -17.52
N PRO A 716 -34.67 23.87 -18.05
CA PRO A 716 -35.45 25.00 -18.55
C PRO A 716 -35.62 26.07 -17.45
N GLY A 717 -35.11 27.28 -17.69
CA GLY A 717 -35.18 28.41 -16.75
C GLY A 717 -33.97 28.60 -15.82
N SER A 718 -32.95 27.72 -15.88
CA SER A 718 -31.67 27.93 -15.19
C SER A 718 -30.61 28.56 -16.11
N SER A 719 -29.73 29.37 -15.55
CA SER A 719 -28.60 29.99 -16.25
C SER A 719 -27.26 29.45 -15.75
N PHE A 720 -26.20 29.54 -16.56
CA PHE A 720 -24.84 29.23 -16.11
C PHE A 720 -24.40 30.08 -14.91
N ASN A 721 -24.92 31.31 -14.76
CA ASN A 721 -24.60 32.18 -13.63
C ASN A 721 -25.12 31.65 -12.28
N ASP A 722 -26.06 30.69 -12.31
CA ASP A 722 -26.56 30.02 -11.12
C ASP A 722 -25.55 29.01 -10.57
N PHE A 723 -24.43 28.75 -11.26
CA PHE A 723 -23.44 27.77 -10.88
C PHE A 723 -22.05 28.40 -10.71
N SER A 724 -21.31 27.96 -9.69
CA SER A 724 -19.89 28.29 -9.51
C SER A 724 -19.01 27.05 -9.50
N LEU A 725 -17.75 27.25 -9.89
CA LEU A 725 -16.73 26.21 -9.84
C LEU A 725 -16.40 25.85 -8.38
N LEU A 726 -16.59 24.59 -8.00
CA LEU A 726 -16.23 24.10 -6.66
C LEU A 726 -14.88 23.38 -6.67
N ASP A 727 -14.67 22.42 -7.57
CA ASP A 727 -13.43 21.65 -7.61
C ASP A 727 -13.15 21.08 -9.00
N CYS A 728 -11.91 20.63 -9.23
CA CYS A 728 -11.51 19.91 -10.43
C CYS A 728 -10.68 18.70 -10.03
N VAL A 729 -11.23 17.50 -10.19
CA VAL A 729 -10.61 16.25 -9.73
C VAL A 729 -10.09 15.47 -10.94
N PHE A 730 -8.82 15.05 -10.89
CA PHE A 730 -8.18 14.27 -11.94
C PHE A 730 -8.12 12.79 -11.58
N GLY A 731 -8.35 11.91 -12.56
CA GLY A 731 -8.34 10.45 -12.40
C GLY A 731 -9.71 9.82 -12.62
N ILE A 732 -9.81 8.53 -12.29
CA ILE A 732 -11.02 7.72 -12.51
C ILE A 732 -11.76 7.54 -11.17
N PRO A 733 -13.02 8.00 -11.04
CA PRO A 733 -13.75 7.90 -9.80
C PRO A 733 -14.18 6.47 -9.52
N LEU A 734 -13.64 5.83 -8.48
CA LEU A 734 -13.99 4.46 -8.12
C LEU A 734 -15.27 4.37 -7.28
N PHE A 735 -15.61 5.46 -6.60
CA PHE A 735 -16.74 5.51 -5.68
C PHE A 735 -18.03 6.01 -6.32
N ASP A 736 -18.03 6.27 -7.63
CA ASP A 736 -19.23 6.56 -8.42
C ASP A 736 -19.21 5.75 -9.73
N SER A 737 -20.10 4.77 -9.85
CA SER A 737 -20.16 3.88 -11.02
C SER A 737 -20.55 4.58 -12.33
N VAL A 738 -21.41 5.60 -12.27
CA VAL A 738 -21.92 6.29 -13.47
C VAL A 738 -20.84 7.20 -14.03
N LEU A 739 -20.19 7.96 -13.15
CA LEU A 739 -19.09 8.84 -13.51
C LEU A 739 -17.88 8.03 -13.95
N ASN A 740 -17.59 6.91 -13.28
CA ASN A 740 -16.55 5.96 -13.67
C ASN A 740 -16.71 5.51 -15.12
N LYS A 741 -17.88 4.92 -15.43
CA LYS A 741 -18.19 4.37 -16.74
C LYS A 741 -18.08 5.44 -17.82
N THR A 742 -18.60 6.63 -17.55
CA THR A 742 -18.55 7.76 -18.49
C THR A 742 -17.12 8.20 -18.79
N ILE A 743 -16.27 8.33 -17.76
CA ILE A 743 -14.87 8.74 -17.92
C ILE A 743 -14.07 7.65 -18.61
N CYS A 744 -14.22 6.38 -18.24
CA CYS A 744 -13.56 5.25 -18.89
C CYS A 744 -13.89 5.18 -20.39
N GLN A 745 -15.17 5.34 -20.76
CA GLN A 745 -15.59 5.40 -22.16
C GLN A 745 -14.93 6.57 -22.92
N ARG A 746 -14.82 7.74 -22.28
CA ARG A 746 -14.20 8.93 -22.88
C ARG A 746 -12.70 8.79 -23.04
N ILE A 747 -12.01 8.19 -22.07
CA ILE A 747 -10.57 7.87 -22.15
C ILE A 747 -10.29 7.00 -23.37
N MET A 748 -11.10 5.95 -23.58
CA MET A 748 -10.96 5.05 -24.72
C MET A 748 -11.34 5.73 -26.03
N GLY A 749 -12.47 6.45 -26.07
CA GLY A 749 -12.95 7.13 -27.28
C GLY A 749 -12.02 8.22 -27.80
N HIS A 750 -11.22 8.85 -26.94
CA HIS A 750 -10.23 9.86 -27.31
C HIS A 750 -8.82 9.29 -27.50
N GLY A 751 -8.62 7.98 -27.32
CA GLY A 751 -7.29 7.36 -27.40
C GLY A 751 -6.28 7.97 -26.42
N LEU A 752 -6.72 8.47 -25.26
CA LEU A 752 -5.84 9.22 -24.34
C LEU A 752 -4.63 8.40 -23.88
N LEU A 753 -4.83 7.08 -23.78
CA LEU A 753 -3.81 6.15 -23.31
C LEU A 753 -2.80 5.77 -24.42
N GLU A 754 -2.99 6.22 -25.66
CA GLU A 754 -2.09 5.94 -26.78
C GLU A 754 -0.75 6.68 -26.67
N GLN A 755 0.30 6.10 -27.28
CA GLN A 755 1.66 6.64 -27.18
C GLN A 755 1.78 8.07 -27.71
N GLN A 756 1.03 8.41 -28.76
CA GLN A 756 1.02 9.74 -29.38
C GLN A 756 0.53 10.86 -28.45
N ASN A 757 -0.30 10.52 -27.45
CA ASN A 757 -0.88 11.48 -26.52
C ASN A 757 -0.05 11.67 -25.24
N ARG A 758 0.98 10.85 -25.00
CA ARG A 758 1.86 10.92 -23.83
C ARG A 758 2.52 12.31 -23.63
N PRO A 759 3.09 12.97 -24.65
CA PRO A 759 3.69 14.31 -24.47
C PRO A 759 2.64 15.38 -24.13
N ASN A 760 1.42 15.23 -24.64
CA ASN A 760 0.31 16.14 -24.37
C ASN A 760 -0.11 16.09 -22.90
N ILE A 761 -0.20 14.88 -22.33
CA ILE A 761 -0.46 14.65 -20.91
C ILE A 761 0.64 15.29 -20.05
N GLN A 762 1.91 15.05 -20.37
CA GLN A 762 3.04 15.62 -19.63
C GLN A 762 3.04 17.16 -19.66
N SER A 763 2.70 17.75 -20.80
CA SER A 763 2.54 19.21 -20.91
C SER A 763 1.42 19.72 -19.99
N SER A 764 0.27 19.03 -19.93
CA SER A 764 -0.83 19.39 -19.03
C SER A 764 -0.43 19.23 -17.56
N ASN A 765 0.25 18.13 -17.20
CA ASN A 765 0.77 17.92 -15.84
C ASN A 765 1.67 19.08 -15.41
N LYS A 766 2.58 19.52 -16.28
CA LYS A 766 3.48 20.65 -16.00
C LYS A 766 2.72 21.96 -15.81
N GLN A 767 1.73 22.25 -16.65
CA GLN A 767 0.89 23.46 -16.53
C GLN A 767 0.13 23.53 -15.20
N ILE A 768 -0.47 22.40 -14.77
CA ILE A 768 -1.19 22.30 -13.50
C ILE A 768 -0.25 22.61 -12.31
N VAL A 769 0.94 22.02 -12.33
CA VAL A 769 1.95 22.23 -11.28
C VAL A 769 2.45 23.68 -11.27
N GLU A 770 2.80 24.23 -12.43
CA GLU A 770 3.29 25.61 -12.56
C GLU A 770 2.26 26.62 -12.08
N MET A 771 0.99 26.45 -12.44
CA MET A 771 -0.10 27.32 -11.99
C MET A 771 -0.23 27.31 -10.46
N THR A 772 -0.20 26.13 -9.85
CA THR A 772 -0.35 25.97 -8.39
C THR A 772 0.87 26.53 -7.64
N ASN A 773 2.07 26.23 -8.12
CA ASN A 773 3.31 26.73 -7.53
C ASN A 773 3.44 28.26 -7.64
N ALA A 774 3.02 28.85 -8.76
CA ALA A 774 3.02 30.30 -8.91
C ALA A 774 2.14 31.00 -7.86
N LEU A 775 0.98 30.41 -7.53
CA LEU A 775 0.13 30.93 -6.45
C LEU A 775 0.81 30.78 -5.09
N ILE A 776 1.40 29.61 -4.80
CA ILE A 776 2.10 29.37 -3.53
C ILE A 776 3.24 30.38 -3.34
N GLU A 777 4.07 30.59 -4.37
CA GLU A 777 5.19 31.53 -4.31
C GLU A 777 4.72 32.97 -4.07
N THR A 778 3.65 33.39 -4.76
CA THR A 778 3.06 34.72 -4.60
C THR A 778 2.42 34.89 -3.22
N ALA A 779 1.66 33.91 -2.77
CA ALA A 779 0.95 33.94 -1.50
C ALA A 779 1.90 33.87 -0.30
N ASN A 780 3.00 33.14 -0.42
CA ASN A 780 3.99 32.97 0.64
C ASN A 780 5.19 33.92 0.54
N ASN A 781 5.14 34.94 -0.31
CA ASN A 781 6.23 35.91 -0.53
C ASN A 781 7.59 35.25 -0.86
N GLY A 782 7.57 34.09 -1.52
CA GLY A 782 8.77 33.31 -1.82
C GLY A 782 9.51 32.73 -0.62
N LEU A 783 8.95 32.79 0.60
CA LEU A 783 9.56 32.29 1.83
C LEU A 783 9.55 30.76 1.93
N VAL A 784 8.63 30.10 1.24
CA VAL A 784 8.50 28.64 1.20
C VAL A 784 8.28 28.22 -0.24
N LYS A 785 9.22 27.45 -0.81
CA LYS A 785 9.02 26.79 -2.09
C LYS A 785 8.38 25.42 -1.87
N SER A 786 7.50 24.99 -2.77
CA SER A 786 6.92 23.63 -2.76
C SER A 786 8.01 22.53 -2.71
N SER A 787 9.20 22.82 -3.26
CA SER A 787 10.36 21.91 -3.24
C SER A 787 11.17 21.89 -1.92
N GLN A 788 10.87 22.72 -0.93
CA GLN A 788 11.70 22.91 0.29
C GLN A 788 11.16 22.22 1.55
N LEU A 789 10.01 21.54 1.49
CA LEU A 789 9.48 20.77 2.63
C LEU A 789 10.11 19.38 2.80
N PHE A 790 11.03 19.01 1.91
CA PHE A 790 11.94 17.89 2.12
C PHE A 790 13.07 18.37 3.03
N VAL A 791 12.85 18.35 4.34
CA VAL A 791 13.94 18.51 5.31
C VAL A 791 14.85 17.29 5.16
N ASP A 792 16.07 17.50 4.64
CA ASP A 792 17.15 16.53 4.76
C ASP A 792 17.38 16.28 6.26
N GLY A 793 16.96 15.10 6.74
CA GLY A 793 17.16 14.62 8.11
C GLY A 793 15.91 14.38 8.96
N GLY A 794 14.70 14.67 8.47
CA GLY A 794 13.44 14.23 9.08
C GLY A 794 12.81 13.09 8.27
N ASP A 795 12.11 12.16 8.92
CA ASP A 795 11.42 11.02 8.28
C ASP A 795 10.77 11.45 6.95
N GLN A 796 11.39 11.05 5.82
CA GLN A 796 10.95 11.31 4.44
C GLN A 796 9.59 10.63 4.09
N ARG A 797 8.83 10.21 5.11
CA ARG A 797 7.75 9.24 4.99
C ARG A 797 6.43 9.84 4.51
N ASN A 798 6.22 11.16 4.60
CA ASN A 798 4.92 11.76 4.31
C ASN A 798 5.04 12.98 3.38
N SER A 799 4.25 13.02 2.30
CA SER A 799 3.96 14.26 1.58
C SER A 799 3.33 15.27 2.53
N GLN A 800 3.89 16.47 2.59
CA GLN A 800 3.30 17.58 3.33
C GLN A 800 2.95 18.70 2.36
N ILE A 801 1.71 19.17 2.44
CA ILE A 801 1.25 20.37 1.77
C ILE A 801 1.97 21.58 2.35
N VAL A 802 2.36 22.53 1.51
CA VAL A 802 2.88 23.82 1.95
C VAL A 802 1.85 24.56 2.79
N PRO A 803 2.09 24.88 4.07
CA PRO A 803 1.15 25.70 4.82
C PRO A 803 1.16 27.15 4.28
N PRO A 804 0.01 27.85 4.31
CA PRO A 804 -0.01 29.28 4.03
C PRO A 804 0.71 30.01 5.16
N VAL A 805 1.49 31.05 4.84
CA VAL A 805 2.20 31.87 5.85
C VAL A 805 1.38 33.08 6.32
N ARG A 806 0.28 33.36 5.64
CA ARG A 806 -0.65 34.46 5.93
C ARG A 806 -2.08 34.09 5.51
N PRO A 807 -3.10 34.73 6.07
CA PRO A 807 -4.48 34.55 5.63
C PRO A 807 -4.65 34.91 4.15
N ILE A 808 -5.30 34.03 3.39
CA ILE A 808 -5.59 34.20 1.97
C ILE A 808 -7.11 34.22 1.82
N PHE A 809 -7.60 35.22 1.12
CA PHE A 809 -9.03 35.43 0.91
C PHE A 809 -9.34 35.36 -0.58
N PHE A 810 -10.36 34.58 -0.94
CA PHE A 810 -10.89 34.52 -2.29
C PHE A 810 -12.33 35.00 -2.34
N ASP A 811 -12.61 35.84 -3.33
CA ASP A 811 -13.93 36.37 -3.67
C ASP A 811 -14.03 36.54 -5.19
N SER A 812 -15.19 36.25 -5.79
CA SER A 812 -15.35 36.29 -7.25
C SER A 812 -15.08 37.67 -7.84
N ASP A 813 -15.38 38.73 -7.07
CA ASP A 813 -15.23 40.12 -7.49
C ASP A 813 -13.80 40.64 -7.30
N ASN A 814 -13.14 40.22 -6.21
CA ASN A 814 -11.84 40.72 -5.79
C ASN A 814 -10.66 39.74 -6.04
N LEU A 815 -10.96 38.59 -6.67
CA LEU A 815 -10.04 37.47 -6.91
C LEU A 815 -9.34 37.01 -5.63
N ILE A 816 -8.05 37.33 -5.45
CA ILE A 816 -7.27 36.93 -4.27
C ILE A 816 -6.75 38.17 -3.57
N THR A 817 -7.01 38.26 -2.27
CA THR A 817 -6.46 39.31 -1.41
C THR A 817 -5.71 38.69 -0.22
N TYR A 818 -4.72 39.44 0.27
CA TYR A 818 -3.86 39.04 1.39
C TYR A 818 -3.98 40.10 2.49
N GLY A 819 -4.14 39.70 3.75
CA GLY A 819 -4.31 40.69 4.82
C GLY A 819 -4.49 40.12 6.22
N ALA A 820 -4.60 41.03 7.19
CA ALA A 820 -4.99 40.71 8.56
C ALA A 820 -6.51 40.50 8.65
N ILE A 821 -6.91 39.57 9.52
CA ILE A 821 -8.29 39.09 9.71
C ILE A 821 -9.17 40.13 10.39
#